data_AF-A0A7V7X2J3-F1
#
_entry.id   AF-A0A7V7X2J3-F1
#
_cell.length_a   1.000
_cell.length_b   1.000
_cell.length_c   1.000
_cell.angle_alpha   90.00
_cell.angle_beta   90.00
_cell.angle_gamma   90.00
#
_symmetry.space_group_name_H-M   'P 1'
#
loop_
_entity.id
_entity.type
_entity.pdbx_description
1 polymer ?
#
loop_
_entity_poly.entity_id
_entity_poly.type
_entity_poly.pdbx_seq_one_letter_code
_entity_poly.pdbx_strand_id
1 'polypeptide(L)'
;MKTLYAVLILLCAACATQDKKSNTELEKILTFLDNRTSPDSLYPFLRHPDPFLNIRTVAAMGQLQDTNAIDSLIFFARHLLPEISPKSVFALGQIGMVSPGVSAQLKIETALQELFDNTKSTSIKTSILEALGKTGSDRSFDLIEQTLNDTSVSVSKESALACARMAIRNLRNEKTYPGLIQNLQHPNATVRWVNMYALMRIHDKKTASAILSSLKDNDDRVRMETVRALGLMKLEPKDLKYKEIVQELIVSVFNDADWKVRVNAVNALSNFKFKLDDLKKIYFLVAFEGKKDSNLHVRISAIRAMAKSYDSDVKDVGGFLKQFTGRFLQNSERQEKGEILIALATMLNEKILSDETLGAQIEALLKSPDGYLRSRVVEALGNTNSPTALVYLEQALHDTFGLVQNNALDALSKIKDSRAEHLIVQSLHTKDITLLSIAAGILSADEAVKKNQIKCDTLSQLIIRSFQQIKPPIDVESQSAVFDALGDLKSPVSAEFLRSYLADTNYVVAANAAKNTEKITGEKQNRAVTAGKKINPIDFAYFLKLKEHKPTAVIETSKGRIEIEFYIDDAPMTVINFVRLSEKKFFEQLHFHRVVPNFVIQGGDPLGTGWGGPGYSIRSEFSSLRYERGTIGMASAGKDTEGCQWFITHSPQPHLDGRYTIFARVRNGLDVADAIQVGDTISHVKIIWH
;
A
#
# COMPACT_ATOMS: atom_id res chain seq x y z
N MET A 1 4.71 52.51 32.63
CA MET A 1 4.21 52.15 31.29
C MET A 1 5.31 52.07 30.22
N LYS A 2 6.13 53.10 30.00
CA LYS A 2 7.21 53.07 28.97
C LYS A 2 8.25 51.94 29.17
N THR A 3 8.63 51.65 30.40
CA THR A 3 9.59 50.56 30.72
C THR A 3 8.99 49.17 30.53
N LEU A 4 7.69 48.99 30.79
CA LEU A 4 6.98 47.73 30.57
C LEU A 4 6.83 47.43 29.06
N TYR A 5 6.56 48.47 28.26
CA TYR A 5 6.53 48.39 26.79
C TYR A 5 7.91 48.07 26.19
N ALA A 6 8.98 48.68 26.71
CA ALA A 6 10.34 48.38 26.25
C ALA A 6 10.76 46.94 26.56
N VAL A 7 10.39 46.41 27.74
CA VAL A 7 10.63 45.01 28.11
C VAL A 7 9.80 44.06 27.26
N LEU A 8 8.53 44.36 26.97
CA LEU A 8 7.71 43.56 26.04
C LEU A 8 8.27 43.57 24.62
N ILE A 9 8.71 44.72 24.10
CA ILE A 9 9.31 44.82 22.77
C ILE A 9 10.64 44.06 22.70
N LEU A 10 11.47 44.13 23.75
CA LEU A 10 12.72 43.36 23.85
C LEU A 10 12.46 41.85 23.98
N LEU A 11 11.43 41.43 24.72
CA LEU A 11 11.02 40.03 24.80
C LEU A 11 10.42 39.52 23.47
N CYS A 12 9.60 40.33 22.80
CA CYS A 12 9.09 40.00 21.46
C CYS A 12 10.22 39.95 20.41
N ALA A 13 11.21 40.85 20.48
CA ALA A 13 12.39 40.82 19.61
C ALA A 13 13.32 39.64 19.94
N ALA A 14 13.47 39.26 21.20
CA ALA A 14 14.21 38.07 21.63
C ALA A 14 13.52 36.78 21.17
N CYS A 15 12.19 36.70 21.30
CA CYS A 15 11.41 35.57 20.76
C CYS A 15 11.48 35.52 19.24
N ALA A 16 11.30 36.64 18.54
CA ALA A 16 11.40 36.69 17.08
C ALA A 16 12.81 36.35 16.55
N THR A 17 13.87 36.71 17.27
CA THR A 17 15.25 36.35 16.90
C THR A 17 15.55 34.87 17.20
N GLN A 18 15.00 34.33 18.28
CA GLN A 18 15.07 32.90 18.60
C GLN A 18 14.30 32.06 17.57
N ASP A 19 13.09 32.46 17.20
CA ASP A 19 12.28 31.80 16.16
C ASP A 19 12.97 31.84 14.80
N LYS A 20 13.57 32.99 14.44
CA LYS A 20 14.33 33.12 13.19
C LYS A 20 15.54 32.21 13.15
N LYS A 21 16.28 32.09 14.26
CA LYS A 21 17.43 31.17 14.38
C LYS A 21 16.99 29.70 14.33
N SER A 22 15.93 29.33 15.06
CA SER A 22 15.38 27.97 15.02
C SER A 22 14.88 27.62 13.61
N ASN A 23 14.29 28.55 12.87
CA ASN A 23 13.89 28.36 11.48
C ASN A 23 15.09 28.11 10.55
N THR A 24 16.19 28.87 10.69
CA THR A 24 17.41 28.62 9.91
C THR A 24 18.03 27.24 10.19
N GLU A 25 18.06 26.80 11.45
CA GLU A 25 18.57 25.47 11.77
C GLU A 25 17.62 24.35 11.31
N LEU A 26 16.30 24.56 11.36
CA LEU A 26 15.31 23.64 10.79
C LEU A 26 15.49 23.49 9.28
N GLU A 27 15.68 24.59 8.56
CA GLU A 27 15.94 24.58 7.12
C GLU A 27 17.17 23.73 6.77
N LYS A 28 18.24 23.82 7.57
CA LYS A 28 19.44 22.98 7.40
C LYS A 28 19.13 21.50 7.63
N ILE A 29 18.43 21.14 8.70
CA ILE A 29 18.05 19.75 9.00
C ILE A 29 17.24 19.16 7.84
N LEU A 30 16.24 19.89 7.37
CA LEU A 30 15.41 19.45 6.24
C LEU A 30 16.27 19.34 4.98
N THR A 31 17.10 20.34 4.66
CA THR A 31 18.00 20.30 3.50
C THR A 31 18.94 19.09 3.52
N PHE A 32 19.50 18.71 4.68
CA PHE A 32 20.31 17.50 4.80
C PHE A 32 19.52 16.23 4.49
N LEU A 33 18.25 16.19 4.90
CA LEU A 33 17.34 15.11 4.58
C LEU A 33 16.99 15.07 3.07
N ASP A 34 16.68 16.20 2.41
CA ASP A 34 16.47 16.27 0.95
C ASP A 34 17.71 15.76 0.19
N ASN A 35 18.89 16.15 0.66
CA ASN A 35 20.18 15.83 0.05
C ASN A 35 20.68 14.41 0.40
N ARG A 36 19.96 13.65 1.24
CA ARG A 36 20.40 12.33 1.72
C ARG A 36 21.83 12.34 2.27
N THR A 37 22.18 13.41 2.97
CA THR A 37 23.54 13.59 3.51
C THR A 37 23.83 12.57 4.61
N SER A 38 25.10 12.22 4.82
CA SER A 38 25.53 11.35 5.93
C SER A 38 24.91 11.82 7.26
N PRO A 39 24.42 10.90 8.11
CA PRO A 39 23.91 11.22 9.44
C PRO A 39 24.86 12.04 10.31
N ASP A 40 26.16 12.01 10.04
CA ASP A 40 27.14 12.81 10.79
C ASP A 40 26.87 14.32 10.70
N SER A 41 26.33 14.77 9.56
CA SER A 41 25.95 16.18 9.37
C SER A 41 24.78 16.60 10.27
N LEU A 42 24.02 15.64 10.79
CA LEU A 42 22.89 15.88 11.69
C LEU A 42 23.31 15.91 13.18
N TYR A 43 24.49 15.39 13.55
CA TYR A 43 24.92 15.34 14.95
C TYR A 43 24.94 16.68 15.69
N PRO A 44 25.36 17.81 15.09
CA PRO A 44 25.38 19.10 15.79
C PRO A 44 24.00 19.53 16.31
N PHE A 45 22.93 19.08 15.65
CA PHE A 45 21.55 19.47 15.97
C PHE A 45 20.91 18.62 17.06
N LEU A 46 21.50 17.48 17.44
CA LEU A 46 20.96 16.58 18.49
C LEU A 46 21.15 17.12 19.90
N ARG A 47 22.01 18.13 20.07
CA ARG A 47 22.29 18.80 21.34
C ARG A 47 21.78 20.25 21.35
N HIS A 48 20.85 20.57 20.45
CA HIS A 48 20.31 21.92 20.36
C HIS A 48 19.45 22.22 21.61
N PRO A 49 19.47 23.45 22.16
CA PRO A 49 18.66 23.80 23.33
C PRO A 49 17.14 23.75 23.06
N ASP A 50 16.74 23.80 21.80
CA ASP A 50 15.34 23.66 21.35
C ASP A 50 14.98 22.17 21.16
N PRO A 51 14.10 21.59 21.99
CA PRO A 51 13.68 20.19 21.87
C PRO A 51 13.03 19.87 20.52
N PHE A 52 12.37 20.85 19.88
CA PHE A 52 11.77 20.65 18.56
C PHE A 52 12.83 20.30 17.53
N LEU A 53 13.96 21.02 17.51
CA LEU A 53 15.05 20.74 16.59
C LEU A 53 15.67 19.37 16.86
N ASN A 54 15.87 18.99 18.13
CA ASN A 54 16.35 17.65 18.48
C ASN A 54 15.44 16.54 17.93
N ILE A 55 14.13 16.68 18.12
CA ILE A 55 13.12 15.73 17.61
C ILE A 55 13.17 15.66 16.08
N ARG A 56 13.30 16.80 15.40
CA ARG A 56 13.42 16.86 13.93
C ARG A 56 14.67 16.19 13.43
N THR A 57 15.79 16.36 14.12
CA THR A 57 17.05 15.72 13.77
C THR A 57 16.96 14.20 13.90
N VAL A 58 16.38 13.70 15.00
CA VAL A 58 16.16 12.26 15.20
C VAL A 58 15.20 11.68 14.14
N ALA A 59 14.13 12.41 13.82
CA ALA A 59 13.21 12.02 12.76
C ALA A 59 13.93 11.95 11.39
N ALA A 60 14.75 12.94 11.06
CA ALA A 60 15.55 12.96 9.84
C ALA A 60 16.50 11.75 9.77
N MET A 61 17.20 11.41 10.85
CA MET A 61 18.04 10.20 10.92
C MET A 61 17.23 8.92 10.66
N GLY A 62 16.05 8.79 11.28
CA GLY A 62 15.14 7.66 11.05
C GLY A 62 14.64 7.59 9.61
N GLN A 63 14.35 8.73 8.98
CA GLN A 63 13.92 8.81 7.58
C GLN A 63 15.06 8.57 6.59
N LEU A 64 16.31 8.86 6.95
CA LEU A 64 17.49 8.46 6.16
C LEU A 64 17.64 6.93 6.14
N GLN A 65 17.34 6.26 7.26
CA GLN A 65 17.52 4.81 7.46
C GLN A 65 18.97 4.34 7.24
N ASP A 66 19.94 5.18 7.59
CA ASP A 66 21.36 4.85 7.50
C ASP A 66 21.81 4.12 8.77
N THR A 67 22.47 2.97 8.60
CA THR A 67 22.98 2.13 9.69
C THR A 67 24.06 2.81 10.53
N ASN A 68 24.76 3.80 9.99
CA ASN A 68 25.78 4.56 10.73
C ASN A 68 25.17 5.38 11.88
N ALA A 69 23.86 5.68 11.83
CA ALA A 69 23.17 6.41 12.88
C ALA A 69 22.83 5.56 14.12
N ILE A 70 22.98 4.22 14.07
CA ILE A 70 22.51 3.30 15.12
C ILE A 70 23.11 3.62 16.49
N ASP A 71 24.43 3.80 16.58
CA ASP A 71 25.10 4.08 17.85
C ASP A 71 24.63 5.37 18.50
N SER A 72 24.56 6.43 17.69
CA SER A 72 24.05 7.72 18.10
C SER A 72 22.62 7.63 18.58
N LEU A 73 21.74 6.98 17.82
CA LEU A 73 20.33 6.82 18.21
C LEU A 73 20.14 5.98 19.46
N ILE A 74 20.95 4.93 19.68
CA ILE A 74 20.96 4.16 20.94
C ILE A 74 21.37 5.06 22.11
N PHE A 75 22.45 5.85 21.94
CA PHE A 75 22.88 6.80 22.95
C PHE A 75 21.75 7.78 23.32
N PHE A 76 21.09 8.35 22.32
CA PHE A 76 20.01 9.32 22.54
C PHE A 76 18.74 8.71 23.13
N ALA A 77 18.40 7.48 22.75
CA ALA A 77 17.29 6.75 23.36
C ALA A 77 17.47 6.55 24.87
N ARG A 78 18.73 6.45 25.34
CA ARG A 78 19.08 6.24 26.75
C ARG A 78 19.27 7.53 27.56
N HIS A 79 19.79 8.60 26.95
CA HIS A 79 20.33 9.75 27.70
C HIS A 79 19.60 11.08 27.46
N LEU A 80 18.67 11.18 26.49
CA LEU A 80 17.92 12.42 26.26
C LEU A 80 16.60 12.47 27.03
N LEU A 81 15.98 13.66 26.97
CA LEU A 81 14.68 13.96 27.56
C LEU A 81 13.62 12.89 27.21
N PRO A 82 12.66 12.62 28.12
CA PRO A 82 11.58 11.65 27.90
C PRO A 82 10.76 11.84 26.61
N GLU A 83 10.76 13.06 26.05
CA GLU A 83 10.07 13.41 24.79
C GLU A 83 10.84 12.97 23.54
N ILE A 84 12.17 12.91 23.62
CA ILE A 84 13.06 12.58 22.49
C ILE A 84 13.30 11.07 22.42
N SER A 85 13.45 10.42 23.57
CA SER A 85 13.74 8.97 23.64
C SER A 85 12.78 8.10 22.81
N PRO A 86 11.44 8.25 22.88
CA PRO A 86 10.49 7.52 22.03
C PRO A 86 10.72 7.74 20.53
N LYS A 87 11.12 8.96 20.13
CA LYS A 87 11.41 9.30 18.73
C LYS A 87 12.72 8.65 18.27
N SER A 88 13.74 8.58 19.14
CA SER A 88 14.99 7.86 18.86
C SER A 88 14.75 6.36 18.71
N VAL A 89 13.90 5.79 19.56
CA VAL A 89 13.49 4.38 19.44
C VAL A 89 12.71 4.12 18.16
N PHE A 90 11.78 5.01 17.79
CA PHE A 90 11.08 4.92 16.51
C PHE A 90 12.07 4.95 15.34
N ALA A 91 13.04 5.87 15.34
CA ALA A 91 14.07 5.97 14.31
C ALA A 91 14.93 4.69 14.20
N LEU A 92 15.29 4.06 15.33
CA LEU A 92 15.94 2.74 15.33
C LEU A 92 15.07 1.68 14.66
N GLY A 93 13.77 1.68 14.96
CA GLY A 93 12.79 0.81 14.29
C GLY A 93 12.72 1.06 12.78
N GLN A 94 12.82 2.30 12.32
CA GLN A 94 12.87 2.64 10.89
C GLN A 94 14.14 2.11 10.22
N ILE A 95 15.30 2.21 10.86
CA ILE A 95 16.56 1.63 10.36
C ILE A 95 16.50 0.09 10.34
N GLY A 96 15.92 -0.53 11.36
CA GLY A 96 15.77 -1.99 11.43
C GLY A 96 14.98 -2.58 10.25
N MET A 97 14.12 -1.79 9.61
CA MET A 97 13.29 -2.23 8.48
C MET A 97 14.04 -2.38 7.16
N VAL A 98 15.20 -1.74 6.98
CA VAL A 98 15.99 -1.85 5.74
C VAL A 98 16.96 -3.03 5.75
N SER A 99 16.70 -4.03 6.60
CA SER A 99 17.54 -5.24 6.75
C SER A 99 19.02 -4.90 6.96
N PRO A 100 19.39 -4.24 8.07
CA PRO A 100 20.72 -3.67 8.27
C PRO A 100 21.84 -4.71 8.49
N GLY A 101 21.54 -6.00 8.28
CA GLY A 101 22.38 -7.14 8.61
C GLY A 101 22.19 -7.63 10.05
N VAL A 102 22.56 -8.89 10.29
CA VAL A 102 22.34 -9.58 11.57
C VAL A 102 23.02 -8.86 12.75
N SER A 103 24.23 -8.34 12.54
CA SER A 103 24.97 -7.63 13.60
C SER A 103 24.27 -6.34 14.05
N ALA A 104 23.83 -5.51 13.09
CA ALA A 104 23.11 -4.28 13.39
C ALA A 104 21.74 -4.55 14.02
N GLN A 105 21.01 -5.55 13.51
CA GLN A 105 19.74 -6.00 14.09
C GLN A 105 19.91 -6.42 15.56
N LEU A 106 20.88 -7.28 15.85
CA LEU A 106 21.16 -7.76 17.20
C LEU A 106 21.53 -6.61 18.15
N LYS A 107 22.30 -5.64 17.66
CA LYS A 107 22.69 -4.44 18.41
C LYS A 107 21.48 -3.59 18.78
N ILE A 108 20.55 -3.38 17.85
CA ILE A 108 19.29 -2.67 18.11
C ILE A 108 18.45 -3.45 19.13
N GLU A 109 18.21 -4.74 18.91
CA GLU A 109 17.38 -5.57 19.81
C GLU A 109 17.91 -5.57 21.24
N THR A 110 19.21 -5.76 21.42
CA THR A 110 19.87 -5.75 22.74
C THR A 110 19.68 -4.39 23.43
N ALA A 111 19.89 -3.30 22.71
CA ALA A 111 19.74 -1.97 23.27
C ALA A 111 18.30 -1.63 23.66
N LEU A 112 17.32 -2.11 22.89
CA LEU A 112 15.90 -1.93 23.18
C LEU A 112 15.45 -2.73 24.40
N GLN A 113 15.94 -3.97 24.57
CA GLN A 113 15.68 -4.77 25.77
C GLN A 113 16.23 -4.08 27.03
N GLU A 114 17.51 -3.66 27.00
CA GLU A 114 18.12 -2.95 28.12
C GLU A 114 17.36 -1.66 28.47
N LEU A 115 16.89 -0.92 27.46
CA LEU A 115 16.09 0.29 27.70
C LEU A 115 14.71 -0.04 28.31
N PHE A 116 14.10 -1.14 27.89
CA PHE A 116 12.82 -1.61 28.41
C PHE A 116 12.91 -1.93 29.91
N ASP A 117 13.94 -2.68 30.29
CA ASP A 117 14.14 -3.13 31.68
C ASP A 117 14.35 -1.97 32.66
N ASN A 118 14.92 -0.86 32.16
CA ASN A 118 15.27 0.30 32.97
C ASN A 118 14.20 1.42 32.96
N THR A 119 13.18 1.34 32.10
CA THR A 119 12.19 2.43 31.95
C THR A 119 10.85 2.14 32.62
N LYS A 120 10.30 3.15 33.28
CA LYS A 120 8.90 3.15 33.75
C LYS A 120 7.96 3.90 32.80
N SER A 121 8.50 4.57 31.77
CA SER A 121 7.70 5.40 30.86
C SER A 121 6.90 4.54 29.89
N THR A 122 5.58 4.63 29.95
CA THR A 122 4.67 4.00 29.00
C THR A 122 4.98 4.38 27.55
N SER A 123 5.29 5.65 27.28
CA SER A 123 5.60 6.10 25.91
C SER A 123 6.87 5.45 25.36
N ILE A 124 7.90 5.26 26.19
CA ILE A 124 9.14 4.60 25.78
C ILE A 124 8.86 3.11 25.56
N LYS A 125 8.14 2.44 26.46
CA LYS A 125 7.75 1.03 26.32
C LYS A 125 6.97 0.77 25.03
N THR A 126 5.97 1.60 24.72
CA THR A 126 5.21 1.52 23.46
C THR A 126 6.14 1.69 22.26
N SER A 127 7.00 2.72 22.22
CA SER A 127 7.94 2.87 21.09
C SER A 127 8.91 1.70 20.96
N ILE A 128 9.37 1.10 22.07
CA ILE A 128 10.22 -0.10 22.05
C ILE A 128 9.49 -1.27 21.39
N LEU A 129 8.26 -1.56 21.80
CA LEU A 129 7.46 -2.64 21.23
C LEU A 129 7.17 -2.41 19.75
N GLU A 130 6.93 -1.17 19.33
CA GLU A 130 6.81 -0.83 17.92
C GLU A 130 8.10 -1.14 17.15
N ALA A 131 9.25 -0.70 17.68
CA ALA A 131 10.55 -0.93 17.07
C ALA A 131 10.87 -2.43 17.00
N LEU A 132 10.62 -3.20 18.07
CA LEU A 132 10.76 -4.65 18.08
C LEU A 132 9.81 -5.35 17.11
N GLY A 133 8.58 -4.88 16.91
CA GLY A 133 7.71 -5.41 15.85
C GLY A 133 8.34 -5.27 14.45
N LYS A 134 9.07 -4.17 14.22
CA LYS A 134 9.73 -3.84 12.95
C LYS A 134 11.09 -4.52 12.76
N THR A 135 11.89 -4.65 13.82
CA THR A 135 13.29 -5.11 13.77
C THR A 135 13.53 -6.45 14.48
N GLY A 136 12.64 -6.87 15.37
CA GLY A 136 12.85 -7.97 16.30
C GLY A 136 12.98 -9.33 15.63
N SER A 137 13.60 -10.26 16.35
CA SER A 137 13.77 -11.68 16.02
C SER A 137 12.97 -12.55 16.99
N ASP A 138 13.15 -13.87 16.94
CA ASP A 138 12.51 -14.79 17.89
C ASP A 138 12.79 -14.45 19.35
N ARG A 139 13.94 -13.81 19.63
CA ARG A 139 14.33 -13.34 20.97
C ARG A 139 13.39 -12.29 21.55
N SER A 140 12.69 -11.55 20.68
CA SER A 140 11.79 -10.47 21.10
C SER A 140 10.45 -11.01 21.64
N PHE A 141 10.09 -12.27 21.35
CA PHE A 141 8.78 -12.80 21.72
C PHE A 141 8.58 -12.94 23.23
N ASP A 142 9.64 -13.20 24.02
CA ASP A 142 9.50 -13.34 25.46
C ASP A 142 9.07 -11.99 26.10
N LEU A 143 9.66 -10.88 25.66
CA LEU A 143 9.24 -9.55 26.11
C LEU A 143 7.83 -9.17 25.60
N ILE A 144 7.52 -9.49 24.35
CA ILE A 144 6.20 -9.19 23.77
C ILE A 144 5.11 -9.97 24.52
N GLU A 145 5.34 -11.25 24.81
CA GLU A 145 4.39 -12.10 25.55
C GLU A 145 4.13 -11.56 26.95
N GLN A 146 5.17 -11.20 27.70
CA GLN A 146 5.03 -10.60 29.04
C GLN A 146 4.20 -9.30 29.06
N THR A 147 4.22 -8.55 27.96
CA THR A 147 3.60 -7.22 27.87
C THR A 147 2.21 -7.22 27.24
N LEU A 148 1.75 -8.34 26.67
CA LEU A 148 0.41 -8.45 26.09
C LEU A 148 -0.71 -8.15 27.10
N ASN A 149 -0.50 -8.50 28.36
CA ASN A 149 -1.46 -8.30 29.46
C ASN A 149 -1.01 -7.17 30.42
N ASP A 150 -0.16 -6.24 29.96
CA ASP A 150 0.27 -5.09 30.76
C ASP A 150 -0.93 -4.22 31.17
N THR A 151 -0.91 -3.73 32.41
CA THR A 151 -1.93 -2.81 32.96
C THR A 151 -2.15 -1.56 32.11
N SER A 152 -1.11 -1.12 31.40
CA SER A 152 -1.20 -0.02 30.45
C SER A 152 -1.77 -0.50 29.12
N VAL A 153 -2.97 0.01 28.80
CA VAL A 153 -3.65 -0.24 27.52
C VAL A 153 -2.77 0.06 26.31
N SER A 154 -1.93 1.09 26.37
CA SER A 154 -1.02 1.46 25.27
C SER A 154 0.12 0.46 25.09
N VAL A 155 0.62 -0.13 26.18
CA VAL A 155 1.65 -1.18 26.12
C VAL A 155 1.03 -2.46 25.56
N SER A 156 -0.06 -2.94 26.16
CA SER A 156 -0.79 -4.14 25.71
C SER A 156 -1.16 -4.10 24.23
N LYS A 157 -1.73 -2.98 23.75
CA LYS A 157 -2.05 -2.80 22.34
C LYS A 157 -0.81 -2.89 21.44
N GLU A 158 0.27 -2.22 21.83
CA GLU A 158 1.47 -2.19 21.00
C GLU A 158 2.20 -3.53 20.98
N SER A 159 2.12 -4.32 22.05
CA SER A 159 2.59 -5.71 22.08
C SER A 159 1.85 -6.57 21.05
N ALA A 160 0.52 -6.45 20.97
CA ALA A 160 -0.26 -7.14 19.94
C ALA A 160 0.08 -6.64 18.52
N LEU A 161 0.28 -5.33 18.31
CA LEU A 161 0.77 -4.81 17.03
C LEU A 161 2.19 -5.30 16.71
N ALA A 162 3.06 -5.50 17.71
CA ALA A 162 4.38 -6.09 17.51
C ALA A 162 4.26 -7.52 16.98
N CYS A 163 3.40 -8.36 17.58
CA CYS A 163 3.06 -9.69 17.04
C CYS A 163 2.58 -9.60 15.59
N ALA A 164 1.69 -8.66 15.28
CA ALA A 164 1.15 -8.48 13.93
C ALA A 164 2.25 -8.11 12.91
N ARG A 165 3.16 -7.19 13.27
CA ARG A 165 4.28 -6.76 12.42
C ARG A 165 5.31 -7.87 12.23
N MET A 166 5.57 -8.67 13.27
CA MET A 166 6.43 -9.86 13.16
C MET A 166 5.79 -10.93 12.27
N ALA A 167 4.48 -11.16 12.38
CA ALA A 167 3.78 -12.13 11.53
C ALA A 167 3.81 -11.75 10.04
N ILE A 168 3.74 -10.46 9.70
CA ILE A 168 3.95 -9.96 8.32
C ILE A 168 5.34 -10.30 7.79
N ARG A 169 6.34 -10.37 8.67
CA ARG A 169 7.72 -10.79 8.37
C ARG A 169 7.90 -12.31 8.45
N ASN A 170 6.81 -13.08 8.52
CA ASN A 170 6.79 -14.53 8.72
C ASN A 170 7.41 -15.03 10.03
N LEU A 171 7.48 -14.19 11.07
CA LEU A 171 7.89 -14.56 12.41
C LEU A 171 6.65 -14.75 13.29
N ARG A 172 6.42 -15.97 13.79
CA ARG A 172 5.23 -16.33 14.59
C ARG A 172 5.67 -17.19 15.78
N ASN A 173 5.02 -17.00 16.92
CA ASN A 173 5.32 -17.78 18.12
C ASN A 173 4.04 -18.08 18.90
N GLU A 174 3.75 -19.37 19.09
CA GLU A 174 2.53 -19.86 19.75
C GLU A 174 2.41 -19.42 21.20
N LYS A 175 3.53 -19.06 21.87
CA LYS A 175 3.52 -18.50 23.23
C LYS A 175 2.64 -17.25 23.35
N THR A 176 2.49 -16.48 22.27
CA THR A 176 1.70 -15.24 22.28
C THR A 176 0.19 -15.49 22.21
N TYR A 177 -0.25 -16.67 21.76
CA TYR A 177 -1.65 -16.92 21.45
C TYR A 177 -2.59 -16.82 22.67
N PRO A 178 -2.25 -17.37 23.86
CA PRO A 178 -3.11 -17.25 25.03
C PRO A 178 -3.40 -15.80 25.43
N GLY A 179 -2.37 -14.94 25.46
CA GLY A 179 -2.53 -13.51 25.79
C GLY A 179 -3.38 -12.77 24.75
N LEU A 180 -3.13 -13.03 23.46
CA LEU A 180 -3.93 -12.45 22.37
C LEU A 180 -5.41 -12.85 22.47
N ILE A 181 -5.70 -14.13 22.74
CA ILE A 181 -7.06 -14.66 22.86
C ILE A 181 -7.75 -14.12 24.13
N GLN A 182 -7.05 -14.07 25.26
CA GLN A 182 -7.59 -13.53 26.52
C GLN A 182 -8.05 -12.07 26.34
N ASN A 183 -7.25 -11.27 25.64
CA ASN A 183 -7.55 -9.87 25.37
C ASN A 183 -8.75 -9.63 24.45
N LEU A 184 -9.31 -10.67 23.81
CA LEU A 184 -10.58 -10.59 23.09
C LEU A 184 -11.79 -10.42 24.01
N GLN A 185 -11.63 -10.58 25.32
CA GLN A 185 -12.68 -10.31 26.32
C GLN A 185 -12.45 -8.98 27.07
N HIS A 186 -11.45 -8.19 26.64
CA HIS A 186 -11.10 -6.94 27.31
C HIS A 186 -12.23 -5.89 27.19
N PRO A 187 -12.55 -5.09 28.22
CA PRO A 187 -13.64 -4.11 28.17
C PRO A 187 -13.44 -3.02 27.09
N ASN A 188 -12.18 -2.61 26.85
CA ASN A 188 -11.84 -1.67 25.78
C ASN A 188 -11.84 -2.36 24.40
N ALA A 189 -12.76 -1.95 23.53
CA ALA A 189 -12.90 -2.48 22.17
C ALA A 189 -11.64 -2.33 21.31
N THR A 190 -10.84 -1.28 21.53
CA THR A 190 -9.59 -1.08 20.79
C THR A 190 -8.55 -2.14 21.15
N VAL A 191 -8.51 -2.60 22.41
CA VAL A 191 -7.65 -3.72 22.82
C VAL A 191 -8.10 -4.99 22.10
N ARG A 192 -9.40 -5.29 22.11
CA ARG A 192 -9.98 -6.45 21.42
C ARG A 192 -9.65 -6.45 19.92
N TRP A 193 -9.88 -5.32 19.24
CA TRP A 193 -9.65 -5.19 17.80
C TRP A 193 -8.17 -5.39 17.44
N VAL A 194 -7.24 -4.76 18.18
CA VAL A 194 -5.81 -4.87 17.88
C VAL A 194 -5.30 -6.30 18.11
N ASN A 195 -5.78 -6.98 19.15
CA ASN A 195 -5.44 -8.38 19.41
C ASN A 195 -6.04 -9.30 18.33
N MET A 196 -7.26 -9.04 17.86
CA MET A 196 -7.84 -9.76 16.73
C MET A 196 -7.08 -9.50 15.42
N TYR A 197 -6.63 -8.27 15.17
CA TYR A 197 -5.79 -7.93 14.02
C TYR A 197 -4.46 -8.69 14.06
N ALA A 198 -3.85 -8.86 15.24
CA ALA A 198 -2.66 -9.67 15.41
C ALA A 198 -2.92 -11.15 15.07
N LEU A 199 -4.01 -11.72 15.60
CA LEU A 199 -4.44 -13.09 15.28
C LEU A 199 -4.77 -13.27 13.79
N MET A 200 -5.35 -12.26 13.14
CA MET A 200 -5.58 -12.24 11.69
C MET A 200 -4.26 -12.28 10.91
N ARG A 201 -3.26 -11.50 11.32
CA ARG A 201 -1.92 -11.53 10.69
C ARG A 201 -1.19 -12.85 10.92
N ILE A 202 -1.40 -13.48 12.07
CA ILE A 202 -0.86 -14.81 12.40
C ILE A 202 -1.59 -15.91 11.61
N HIS A 203 -2.91 -15.81 11.46
CA HIS A 203 -3.82 -16.73 10.74
C HIS A 203 -3.57 -18.23 10.99
N ASP A 204 -3.25 -18.60 12.23
CA ASP A 204 -3.05 -19.99 12.64
C ASP A 204 -4.38 -20.67 12.96
N LYS A 205 -4.66 -21.79 12.28
CA LYS A 205 -5.87 -22.61 12.45
C LYS A 205 -6.13 -23.02 13.90
N LYS A 206 -5.09 -23.17 14.73
CA LYS A 206 -5.21 -23.49 16.16
C LYS A 206 -6.09 -22.50 16.93
N THR A 207 -6.18 -21.25 16.46
CA THR A 207 -6.92 -20.17 17.12
C THR A 207 -8.38 -20.06 16.65
N ALA A 208 -8.76 -20.76 15.56
CA ALA A 208 -10.06 -20.59 14.89
C ALA A 208 -11.26 -20.76 15.84
N SER A 209 -11.25 -21.82 16.66
CA SER A 209 -12.34 -22.10 17.60
C SER A 209 -12.47 -21.03 18.69
N ALA A 210 -11.35 -20.47 19.14
CA ALA A 210 -11.28 -19.50 20.24
C ALA A 210 -11.77 -18.11 19.81
N ILE A 211 -11.59 -17.75 18.54
CA ILE A 211 -11.99 -16.44 18.02
C ILE A 211 -13.44 -16.38 17.53
N LEU A 212 -14.12 -17.52 17.37
CA LEU A 212 -15.44 -17.60 16.73
C LEU A 212 -16.49 -16.72 17.40
N SER A 213 -16.50 -16.64 18.74
CA SER A 213 -17.44 -15.79 19.48
C SER A 213 -17.28 -14.29 19.19
N SER A 214 -16.10 -13.87 18.70
CA SER A 214 -15.80 -12.47 18.37
C SER A 214 -16.53 -11.99 17.12
N LEU A 215 -17.15 -12.89 16.34
CA LEU A 215 -18.10 -12.52 15.27
C LEU A 215 -19.34 -11.80 15.80
N LYS A 216 -19.63 -11.91 17.11
CA LYS A 216 -20.78 -11.28 17.76
C LYS A 216 -20.37 -10.09 18.65
N ASP A 217 -19.13 -9.60 18.50
CA ASP A 217 -18.65 -8.43 19.24
C ASP A 217 -19.46 -7.16 18.89
N ASN A 218 -19.62 -6.26 19.85
CA ASN A 218 -20.32 -5.00 19.62
C ASN A 218 -19.55 -4.05 18.69
N ASP A 219 -18.21 -4.14 18.64
CA ASP A 219 -17.36 -3.31 17.78
C ASP A 219 -17.19 -3.94 16.39
N ASP A 220 -17.52 -3.17 15.35
CA ASP A 220 -17.45 -3.61 13.95
C ASP A 220 -16.03 -4.02 13.53
N ARG A 221 -15.00 -3.36 14.08
CA ARG A 221 -13.62 -3.66 13.72
C ARG A 221 -13.21 -5.02 14.24
N VAL A 222 -13.66 -5.41 15.44
CA VAL A 222 -13.42 -6.75 16.00
C VAL A 222 -14.09 -7.80 15.11
N ARG A 223 -15.38 -7.62 14.78
CA ARG A 223 -16.10 -8.55 13.89
C ARG A 223 -15.43 -8.65 12.53
N MET A 224 -15.02 -7.52 11.96
CA MET A 224 -14.33 -7.42 10.67
C MET A 224 -13.00 -8.18 10.65
N GLU A 225 -12.14 -8.03 11.66
CA GLU A 225 -10.89 -8.80 11.69
C GLU A 225 -11.12 -10.27 12.00
N THR A 226 -12.18 -10.60 12.74
CA THR A 226 -12.57 -11.99 12.98
C THR A 226 -12.94 -12.68 11.68
N VAL A 227 -13.79 -12.07 10.83
CA VAL A 227 -14.14 -12.65 9.52
C VAL A 227 -12.91 -12.78 8.62
N ARG A 228 -12.01 -11.79 8.62
CA ARG A 228 -10.75 -11.83 7.86
C ARG A 228 -9.83 -12.95 8.35
N ALA A 229 -9.66 -13.09 9.65
CA ALA A 229 -8.83 -14.12 10.27
C ALA A 229 -9.31 -15.53 9.86
N LEU A 230 -10.61 -15.80 10.05
CA LEU A 230 -11.21 -17.09 9.70
C LEU A 230 -11.09 -17.40 8.20
N GLY A 231 -11.23 -16.39 7.34
CA GLY A 231 -11.01 -16.56 5.90
C GLY A 231 -9.55 -16.88 5.55
N LEU A 232 -8.58 -16.22 6.18
CA LEU A 232 -7.15 -16.39 5.89
C LEU A 232 -6.56 -17.69 6.42
N MET A 233 -7.19 -18.30 7.44
CA MET A 233 -6.77 -19.59 8.00
C MET A 233 -6.89 -20.76 7.01
N LYS A 234 -7.65 -20.62 5.91
CA LYS A 234 -7.86 -21.65 4.88
C LYS A 234 -8.26 -23.00 5.49
N LEU A 235 -9.32 -22.97 6.31
CA LEU A 235 -9.84 -24.16 6.97
C LEU A 235 -10.36 -25.18 5.95
N GLU A 236 -10.22 -26.46 6.28
CA GLU A 236 -10.67 -27.60 5.49
C GLU A 236 -11.82 -28.32 6.22
N PRO A 237 -12.68 -29.11 5.54
CA PRO A 237 -13.82 -29.78 6.16
C PRO A 237 -13.51 -30.66 7.37
N LYS A 238 -12.25 -31.12 7.50
CA LYS A 238 -11.75 -31.92 8.64
C LYS A 238 -11.40 -31.07 9.87
N ASP A 239 -11.24 -29.76 9.70
CA ASP A 239 -10.85 -28.86 10.78
C ASP A 239 -12.01 -28.65 11.78
N LEU A 240 -11.65 -28.48 13.06
CA LEU A 240 -12.61 -28.30 14.14
C LEU A 240 -13.52 -27.09 13.88
N LYS A 241 -14.83 -27.26 14.11
CA LYS A 241 -15.87 -26.23 13.89
C LYS A 241 -15.98 -25.68 12.46
N TYR A 242 -15.40 -26.34 11.46
CA TYR A 242 -15.46 -25.88 10.05
C TYR A 242 -16.88 -25.47 9.61
N LYS A 243 -17.88 -26.34 9.82
CA LYS A 243 -19.27 -26.08 9.42
C LYS A 243 -19.88 -24.90 10.16
N GLU A 244 -19.62 -24.77 11.45
CA GLU A 244 -20.09 -23.67 12.29
C GLU A 244 -19.49 -22.34 11.83
N ILE A 245 -18.19 -22.33 11.53
CA ILE A 245 -17.47 -21.17 11.01
C ILE A 245 -18.05 -20.72 9.67
N VAL A 246 -18.24 -21.65 8.73
CA VAL A 246 -18.84 -21.33 7.42
C VAL A 246 -20.25 -20.76 7.60
N GLN A 247 -21.07 -21.35 8.48
CA GLN A 247 -22.41 -20.86 8.77
C GLN A 247 -22.41 -19.44 9.36
N GLU A 248 -21.56 -19.15 10.35
CA GLU A 248 -21.47 -17.84 10.99
C GLU A 248 -20.89 -16.77 10.04
N LEU A 249 -19.97 -17.15 9.13
CA LEU A 249 -19.52 -16.26 8.04
C LEU A 249 -20.67 -15.91 7.09
N ILE A 250 -21.51 -16.89 6.72
CA ILE A 250 -22.72 -16.65 5.90
C ILE A 250 -23.68 -15.70 6.63
N VAL A 251 -23.90 -15.90 7.94
CA VAL A 251 -24.72 -14.99 8.77
C VAL A 251 -24.15 -13.57 8.73
N SER A 252 -22.83 -13.42 8.87
CA SER A 252 -22.14 -12.12 8.81
C SER A 252 -22.33 -11.43 7.46
N VAL A 253 -22.37 -12.17 6.35
CA VAL A 253 -22.65 -11.61 5.02
C VAL A 253 -24.04 -11.00 4.94
N PHE A 254 -25.07 -11.63 5.53
CA PHE A 254 -26.45 -11.18 5.37
C PHE A 254 -26.93 -10.19 6.41
N ASN A 255 -26.40 -10.30 7.63
CA ASN A 255 -27.03 -9.69 8.80
C ASN A 255 -26.17 -8.62 9.50
N ASP A 256 -24.89 -8.47 9.15
CA ASP A 256 -24.07 -7.43 9.79
C ASP A 256 -24.50 -6.03 9.33
N ALA A 257 -24.59 -5.09 10.27
CA ALA A 257 -24.96 -3.72 9.97
C ALA A 257 -23.88 -2.98 9.16
N ASP A 258 -22.59 -3.28 9.40
CA ASP A 258 -21.49 -2.58 8.74
C ASP A 258 -21.10 -3.28 7.43
N TRP A 259 -21.11 -2.51 6.34
CA TRP A 259 -20.77 -3.01 5.01
C TRP A 259 -19.33 -3.54 4.91
N LYS A 260 -18.40 -3.02 5.73
CA LYS A 260 -17.01 -3.49 5.79
C LYS A 260 -16.95 -4.88 6.42
N VAL A 261 -17.80 -5.21 7.40
CA VAL A 261 -17.87 -6.59 7.90
C VAL A 261 -18.42 -7.50 6.81
N ARG A 262 -19.53 -7.11 6.16
CA ARG A 262 -20.15 -7.89 5.08
C ARG A 262 -19.19 -8.14 3.90
N VAL A 263 -18.48 -7.12 3.42
CA VAL A 263 -17.54 -7.26 2.29
C VAL A 263 -16.37 -8.18 2.65
N ASN A 264 -15.86 -8.13 3.88
CA ASN A 264 -14.80 -9.04 4.32
C ASN A 264 -15.33 -10.46 4.56
N ALA A 265 -16.57 -10.63 5.04
CA ALA A 265 -17.19 -11.94 5.18
C ALA A 265 -17.39 -12.61 3.81
N VAL A 266 -17.83 -11.85 2.80
CA VAL A 266 -17.89 -12.29 1.39
C VAL A 266 -16.51 -12.74 0.90
N ASN A 267 -15.49 -11.91 1.12
CA ASN A 267 -14.11 -12.24 0.72
C ASN A 267 -13.57 -13.46 1.50
N ALA A 268 -13.93 -13.64 2.77
CA ALA A 268 -13.54 -14.79 3.57
C ALA A 268 -14.17 -16.08 3.03
N LEU A 269 -15.48 -16.06 2.73
CA LEU A 269 -16.20 -17.17 2.12
C LEU A 269 -15.61 -17.57 0.75
N SER A 270 -14.97 -16.63 0.03
CA SER A 270 -14.31 -16.93 -1.26
C SER A 270 -13.16 -17.95 -1.15
N ASN A 271 -12.66 -18.23 0.06
CA ASN A 271 -11.63 -19.23 0.32
C ASN A 271 -12.21 -20.63 0.58
N PHE A 272 -13.53 -20.77 0.60
CA PHE A 272 -14.25 -22.04 0.73
C PHE A 272 -14.84 -22.44 -0.62
N LYS A 273 -15.17 -23.72 -0.80
CA LYS A 273 -15.76 -24.25 -2.03
C LYS A 273 -17.23 -24.57 -1.85
N PHE A 274 -18.04 -24.12 -2.79
CA PHE A 274 -19.50 -24.24 -2.75
C PHE A 274 -20.06 -24.81 -4.03
N LYS A 275 -21.15 -25.58 -3.88
CA LYS A 275 -21.96 -26.02 -5.01
C LYS A 275 -22.78 -24.86 -5.57
N LEU A 276 -23.23 -24.99 -6.81
CA LEU A 276 -23.98 -23.95 -7.51
C LEU A 276 -25.21 -23.44 -6.72
N ASP A 277 -25.95 -24.32 -6.06
CA ASP A 277 -27.13 -23.90 -5.29
C ASP A 277 -26.78 -23.11 -4.02
N ASP A 278 -25.63 -23.38 -3.40
CA ASP A 278 -25.14 -22.61 -2.26
C ASP A 278 -24.61 -21.26 -2.73
N LEU A 279 -23.95 -21.18 -3.89
CA LEU A 279 -23.55 -19.91 -4.50
C LEU A 279 -24.75 -19.02 -4.81
N LYS A 280 -25.86 -19.60 -5.30
CA LYS A 280 -27.12 -18.85 -5.50
C LYS A 280 -27.65 -18.30 -4.18
N LYS A 281 -27.66 -19.12 -3.12
CA LYS A 281 -28.17 -18.71 -1.80
C LYS A 281 -27.28 -17.71 -1.08
N ILE A 282 -25.98 -17.67 -1.39
CA ILE A 282 -25.02 -16.78 -0.73
C ILE A 282 -24.77 -15.54 -1.59
N TYR A 283 -24.09 -15.70 -2.71
CA TYR A 283 -23.56 -14.56 -3.46
C TYR A 283 -24.58 -13.93 -4.40
N PHE A 284 -25.44 -14.73 -5.04
CA PHE A 284 -26.42 -14.18 -5.99
C PHE A 284 -27.43 -13.27 -5.29
N LEU A 285 -27.95 -13.69 -4.14
CA LEU A 285 -28.84 -12.86 -3.32
C LEU A 285 -28.19 -11.53 -2.95
N VAL A 286 -26.93 -11.55 -2.52
CA VAL A 286 -26.20 -10.33 -2.14
C VAL A 286 -25.92 -9.43 -3.33
N ALA A 287 -25.45 -9.99 -4.44
CA ALA A 287 -25.02 -9.22 -5.61
C ALA A 287 -26.19 -8.61 -6.40
N PHE A 288 -27.31 -9.32 -6.51
CA PHE A 288 -28.31 -9.05 -7.54
C PHE A 288 -29.73 -8.82 -7.04
N GLU A 289 -30.08 -9.30 -5.85
CA GLU A 289 -31.35 -8.92 -5.24
C GLU A 289 -31.14 -7.61 -4.48
N GLY A 290 -31.30 -6.47 -5.17
CA GLY A 290 -31.04 -5.13 -4.64
C GLY A 290 -31.79 -4.73 -3.35
N LYS A 291 -32.69 -5.59 -2.84
CA LYS A 291 -33.27 -5.49 -1.49
C LYS A 291 -32.37 -6.05 -0.38
N LYS A 292 -31.29 -6.78 -0.70
CA LYS A 292 -30.45 -7.51 0.25
C LYS A 292 -29.22 -6.73 0.69
N ASP A 293 -28.53 -6.05 -0.22
CA ASP A 293 -27.44 -5.14 0.14
C ASP A 293 -27.45 -3.92 -0.77
N SER A 294 -27.47 -2.72 -0.16
CA SER A 294 -27.43 -1.45 -0.90
C SER A 294 -26.00 -0.98 -1.16
N ASN A 295 -24.99 -1.59 -0.53
CA ASN A 295 -23.61 -1.17 -0.68
C ASN A 295 -22.95 -1.83 -1.90
N LEU A 296 -22.54 -1.00 -2.85
CA LEU A 296 -21.96 -1.44 -4.12
C LEU A 296 -20.65 -2.23 -3.95
N HIS A 297 -19.83 -1.92 -2.93
CA HIS A 297 -18.63 -2.70 -2.67
C HIS A 297 -18.93 -4.14 -2.26
N VAL A 298 -19.97 -4.36 -1.45
CA VAL A 298 -20.38 -5.71 -1.05
C VAL A 298 -20.89 -6.49 -2.25
N ARG A 299 -21.74 -5.86 -3.09
CA ARG A 299 -22.28 -6.47 -4.31
C ARG A 299 -21.16 -6.87 -5.29
N ILE A 300 -20.22 -5.96 -5.57
CA ILE A 300 -19.04 -6.23 -6.41
C ILE A 300 -18.18 -7.35 -5.85
N SER A 301 -17.89 -7.34 -4.54
CA SER A 301 -17.14 -8.41 -3.89
C SER A 301 -17.86 -9.76 -3.97
N ALA A 302 -19.20 -9.78 -3.88
CA ALA A 302 -19.97 -11.01 -3.98
C ALA A 302 -19.88 -11.63 -5.39
N ILE A 303 -19.91 -10.80 -6.43
CA ILE A 303 -19.69 -11.23 -7.82
C ILE A 303 -18.31 -11.89 -7.97
N ARG A 304 -17.25 -11.24 -7.47
CA ARG A 304 -15.88 -11.79 -7.51
C ARG A 304 -15.74 -13.08 -6.70
N ALA A 305 -16.29 -13.10 -5.48
CA ALA A 305 -16.20 -14.23 -4.57
C ALA A 305 -16.92 -15.48 -5.12
N MET A 306 -18.04 -15.29 -5.83
CA MET A 306 -18.78 -16.36 -6.49
C MET A 306 -17.89 -17.15 -7.47
N ALA A 307 -17.18 -16.46 -8.36
CA ALA A 307 -16.31 -17.13 -9.34
C ALA A 307 -15.15 -17.88 -8.68
N LYS A 308 -14.54 -17.30 -7.65
CA LYS A 308 -13.40 -17.90 -6.94
C LYS A 308 -13.81 -19.13 -6.10
N SER A 309 -14.98 -19.09 -5.48
CA SER A 309 -15.50 -20.17 -4.62
C SER A 309 -16.26 -21.26 -5.36
N TYR A 310 -16.47 -21.09 -6.66
CA TYR A 310 -17.07 -22.11 -7.51
C TYR A 310 -16.27 -23.42 -7.50
N ASP A 311 -17.00 -24.52 -7.35
CA ASP A 311 -16.51 -25.88 -7.43
C ASP A 311 -16.78 -26.45 -8.84
N SER A 312 -15.70 -26.75 -9.57
CA SER A 312 -15.71 -27.06 -11.00
C SER A 312 -16.35 -28.41 -11.37
N ASP A 313 -16.66 -29.26 -10.39
CA ASP A 313 -17.26 -30.59 -10.62
C ASP A 313 -18.74 -30.52 -11.06
N VAL A 314 -19.33 -29.31 -11.14
CA VAL A 314 -20.72 -29.12 -11.57
C VAL A 314 -20.80 -28.86 -13.08
N LYS A 315 -21.47 -29.76 -13.81
CA LYS A 315 -21.60 -29.74 -15.28
C LYS A 315 -22.65 -28.74 -15.81
N ASP A 316 -23.59 -28.28 -14.98
CA ASP A 316 -24.75 -27.49 -15.40
C ASP A 316 -24.62 -25.99 -15.07
N VAL A 317 -23.58 -25.35 -15.60
CA VAL A 317 -23.44 -23.88 -15.53
C VAL A 317 -24.37 -23.21 -16.55
N GLY A 318 -24.67 -23.88 -17.66
CA GLY A 318 -25.41 -23.34 -18.81
C GLY A 318 -26.78 -22.74 -18.49
N GLY A 319 -27.58 -23.38 -17.63
CA GLY A 319 -28.89 -22.88 -17.23
C GLY A 319 -28.84 -21.63 -16.34
N PHE A 320 -27.86 -21.57 -15.43
CA PHE A 320 -27.62 -20.42 -14.55
C PHE A 320 -27.20 -19.18 -15.36
N LEU A 321 -26.35 -19.36 -16.36
CA LEU A 321 -25.83 -18.28 -17.21
C LEU A 321 -26.92 -17.58 -18.01
N LYS A 322 -27.86 -18.33 -18.60
CA LYS A 322 -28.93 -17.73 -19.41
C LYS A 322 -29.84 -16.81 -18.59
N GLN A 323 -30.06 -17.12 -17.31
CA GLN A 323 -30.78 -16.22 -16.40
C GLN A 323 -29.91 -15.02 -15.95
N PHE A 324 -28.59 -15.23 -15.86
CA PHE A 324 -27.63 -14.24 -15.35
C PHE A 324 -27.30 -13.14 -16.36
N THR A 325 -27.12 -13.48 -17.63
CA THR A 325 -26.48 -12.60 -18.61
C THR A 325 -27.42 -11.55 -19.19
N GLY A 326 -28.64 -11.94 -19.57
CA GLY A 326 -29.58 -11.01 -20.22
C GLY A 326 -30.12 -9.92 -19.28
N ARG A 327 -30.52 -10.30 -18.06
CA ARG A 327 -31.21 -9.38 -17.14
C ARG A 327 -30.25 -8.47 -16.39
N PHE A 328 -29.09 -8.97 -15.98
CA PHE A 328 -28.22 -8.24 -15.05
C PHE A 328 -27.23 -7.34 -15.76
N LEU A 329 -26.61 -7.74 -16.88
CA LEU A 329 -25.73 -6.84 -17.64
C LEU A 329 -26.46 -5.59 -18.15
N GLN A 330 -27.77 -5.70 -18.42
CA GLN A 330 -28.58 -4.55 -18.85
C GLN A 330 -28.87 -3.58 -17.69
N ASN A 331 -29.15 -4.10 -16.49
CA ASN A 331 -29.61 -3.30 -15.33
C ASN A 331 -28.51 -2.94 -14.32
N SER A 332 -27.26 -3.38 -14.56
CA SER A 332 -26.14 -3.16 -13.64
C SER A 332 -25.41 -1.85 -13.91
N GLU A 333 -24.79 -1.27 -12.88
CA GLU A 333 -23.90 -0.13 -13.05
C GLU A 333 -22.60 -0.52 -13.76
N ARG A 334 -21.83 0.48 -14.24
CA ARG A 334 -20.58 0.27 -14.98
C ARG A 334 -19.66 -0.77 -14.33
N GLN A 335 -19.38 -0.61 -13.03
CA GLN A 335 -18.44 -1.46 -12.30
C GLN A 335 -18.94 -2.90 -12.21
N GLU A 336 -20.22 -3.06 -11.86
CA GLU A 336 -20.86 -4.37 -11.76
C GLU A 336 -20.82 -5.14 -13.09
N LYS A 337 -21.03 -4.45 -14.22
CA LYS A 337 -20.91 -5.08 -15.55
C LYS A 337 -19.53 -5.69 -15.79
N GLY A 338 -18.47 -4.95 -15.48
CA GLY A 338 -17.09 -5.44 -15.62
C GLY A 338 -16.82 -6.67 -14.73
N GLU A 339 -17.28 -6.64 -13.48
CA GLU A 339 -17.12 -7.76 -12.55
C GLU A 339 -17.91 -9.00 -12.95
N ILE A 340 -19.14 -8.81 -13.44
CA ILE A 340 -19.99 -9.87 -13.97
C ILE A 340 -19.26 -10.61 -15.07
N LEU A 341 -18.70 -9.88 -16.04
CA LEU A 341 -17.96 -10.49 -17.14
C LEU A 341 -16.74 -11.28 -16.67
N ILE A 342 -15.97 -10.73 -15.74
CA ILE A 342 -14.80 -11.41 -15.18
C ILE A 342 -15.20 -12.70 -14.46
N ALA A 343 -16.23 -12.63 -13.62
CA ALA A 343 -16.75 -13.79 -12.92
C ALA A 343 -17.22 -14.89 -13.89
N LEU A 344 -17.95 -14.50 -14.93
CA LEU A 344 -18.41 -15.41 -15.98
C LEU A 344 -17.25 -16.03 -16.75
N ALA A 345 -16.26 -15.23 -17.16
CA ALA A 345 -15.08 -15.71 -17.88
C ALA A 345 -14.31 -16.75 -17.05
N THR A 346 -14.13 -16.50 -15.76
CA THR A 346 -13.47 -17.45 -14.84
C THR A 346 -14.27 -18.76 -14.68
N MET A 347 -15.60 -18.70 -14.63
CA MET A 347 -16.45 -19.89 -14.45
C MET A 347 -16.63 -20.72 -15.73
N LEU A 348 -16.61 -20.07 -16.90
CA LEU A 348 -16.92 -20.69 -18.19
C LEU A 348 -15.71 -21.01 -19.04
N ASN A 349 -14.58 -20.36 -18.75
CA ASN A 349 -13.39 -20.45 -19.57
C ASN A 349 -13.71 -20.11 -21.04
N GLU A 350 -13.24 -20.90 -22.00
CA GLU A 350 -13.52 -20.72 -23.43
C GLU A 350 -15.00 -20.71 -23.82
N LYS A 351 -15.90 -21.34 -23.03
CA LYS A 351 -17.32 -21.49 -23.39
C LYS A 351 -18.05 -20.15 -23.49
N ILE A 352 -17.55 -19.12 -22.80
CA ILE A 352 -18.13 -17.78 -22.86
C ILE A 352 -18.05 -17.17 -24.26
N LEU A 353 -16.97 -17.43 -25.00
CA LEU A 353 -16.75 -16.89 -26.33
C LEU A 353 -17.50 -17.68 -27.41
N SER A 354 -17.81 -18.96 -27.14
CA SER A 354 -18.62 -19.79 -28.04
C SER A 354 -20.12 -19.55 -27.93
N ASP A 355 -20.58 -18.85 -26.87
CA ASP A 355 -21.99 -18.48 -26.72
C ASP A 355 -22.28 -17.22 -27.54
N GLU A 356 -23.19 -17.32 -28.50
CA GLU A 356 -23.51 -16.25 -29.44
C GLU A 356 -23.97 -14.95 -28.76
N THR A 357 -24.73 -15.06 -27.66
CA THR A 357 -25.25 -13.89 -26.96
C THR A 357 -24.15 -13.21 -26.15
N LEU A 358 -23.34 -13.99 -25.44
CA LEU A 358 -22.25 -13.48 -24.62
C LEU A 358 -21.09 -12.95 -25.45
N GLY A 359 -20.71 -13.63 -26.53
CA GLY A 359 -19.73 -13.16 -27.49
C GLY A 359 -20.11 -11.81 -28.08
N ALA A 360 -21.35 -11.66 -28.55
CA ALA A 360 -21.84 -10.38 -29.07
C ALA A 360 -21.83 -9.25 -28.02
N GLN A 361 -22.14 -9.57 -26.76
CA GLN A 361 -22.06 -8.59 -25.67
C GLN A 361 -20.63 -8.17 -25.35
N ILE A 362 -19.68 -9.10 -25.33
CA ILE A 362 -18.24 -8.80 -25.15
C ILE A 362 -17.77 -7.87 -26.26
N GLU A 363 -18.10 -8.17 -27.52
CA GLU A 363 -17.74 -7.33 -28.66
C GLU A 363 -18.34 -5.92 -28.58
N ALA A 364 -19.59 -5.81 -28.14
CA ALA A 364 -20.24 -4.51 -27.93
C ALA A 364 -19.54 -3.71 -26.82
N LEU A 365 -19.14 -4.37 -25.72
CA LEU A 365 -18.50 -3.72 -24.58
C LEU A 365 -17.04 -3.32 -24.86
N LEU A 366 -16.32 -4.07 -25.70
CA LEU A 366 -15.00 -3.65 -26.22
C LEU A 366 -15.07 -2.38 -27.06
N LYS A 367 -16.24 -2.02 -27.60
CA LYS A 367 -16.46 -0.77 -28.37
C LYS A 367 -17.00 0.37 -27.50
N SER A 368 -17.15 0.16 -26.19
CA SER A 368 -17.62 1.19 -25.24
C SER A 368 -16.68 2.41 -25.25
N PRO A 369 -17.20 3.65 -25.15
CA PRO A 369 -16.35 4.83 -24.96
C PRO A 369 -15.63 4.83 -23.60
N ASP A 370 -16.15 4.09 -22.61
CA ASP A 370 -15.56 4.01 -21.27
C ASP A 370 -14.35 3.07 -21.24
N GLY A 371 -13.16 3.64 -21.10
CA GLY A 371 -11.90 2.88 -21.06
C GLY A 371 -11.73 1.97 -19.85
N TYR A 372 -12.31 2.31 -18.69
CA TYR A 372 -12.30 1.42 -17.52
C TYR A 372 -13.18 0.20 -17.75
N LEU A 373 -14.33 0.35 -18.41
CA LEU A 373 -15.16 -0.79 -18.78
C LEU A 373 -14.44 -1.68 -19.80
N ARG A 374 -13.82 -1.09 -20.83
CA ARG A 374 -13.00 -1.85 -21.80
C ARG A 374 -11.88 -2.62 -21.11
N SER A 375 -11.18 -2.03 -20.15
CA SER A 375 -10.07 -2.70 -19.45
C SER A 375 -10.53 -3.89 -18.60
N ARG A 376 -11.73 -3.83 -17.99
CA ARG A 376 -12.34 -4.99 -17.30
C ARG A 376 -12.74 -6.09 -18.28
N VAL A 377 -13.23 -5.74 -19.47
CA VAL A 377 -13.57 -6.73 -20.52
C VAL A 377 -12.30 -7.46 -21.00
N VAL A 378 -11.20 -6.73 -21.20
CA VAL A 378 -9.89 -7.30 -21.57
C VAL A 378 -9.34 -8.22 -20.49
N GLU A 379 -9.49 -7.86 -19.21
CA GLU A 379 -9.14 -8.76 -18.12
C GLU A 379 -10.00 -10.03 -18.10
N ALA A 380 -11.31 -9.90 -18.37
CA ALA A 380 -12.19 -11.06 -18.51
C ALA A 380 -11.73 -11.99 -19.63
N LEU A 381 -11.33 -11.45 -20.79
CA LEU A 381 -10.77 -12.20 -21.90
C LEU A 381 -9.53 -13.01 -21.51
N GLY A 382 -8.61 -12.44 -20.73
CA GLY A 382 -7.45 -13.19 -20.20
C GLY A 382 -7.86 -14.37 -19.30
N ASN A 383 -8.91 -14.17 -18.50
CA ASN A 383 -9.43 -15.20 -17.61
C ASN A 383 -10.17 -16.35 -18.32
N THR A 384 -10.47 -16.21 -19.61
CA THR A 384 -11.02 -17.33 -20.40
C THR A 384 -9.97 -18.36 -20.78
N ASN A 385 -8.67 -18.05 -20.60
CA ASN A 385 -7.51 -18.88 -20.98
C ASN A 385 -7.70 -19.55 -22.36
N SER A 386 -8.28 -18.82 -23.31
CA SER A 386 -8.71 -19.35 -24.60
C SER A 386 -7.97 -18.64 -25.72
N PRO A 387 -7.36 -19.38 -26.66
CA PRO A 387 -6.71 -18.78 -27.81
C PRO A 387 -7.65 -17.95 -28.71
N THR A 388 -8.97 -18.17 -28.64
CA THR A 388 -9.98 -17.35 -29.33
C THR A 388 -9.94 -15.89 -28.86
N ALA A 389 -9.53 -15.63 -27.62
CA ALA A 389 -9.43 -14.29 -27.08
C ALA A 389 -8.30 -13.46 -27.73
N LEU A 390 -7.32 -14.10 -28.37
CA LEU A 390 -6.11 -13.44 -28.87
C LEU A 390 -6.41 -12.34 -29.90
N VAL A 391 -7.42 -12.51 -30.76
CA VAL A 391 -7.81 -11.49 -31.74
C VAL A 391 -8.24 -10.19 -31.04
N TYR A 392 -8.99 -10.31 -29.95
CA TYR A 392 -9.43 -9.17 -29.17
C TYR A 392 -8.29 -8.56 -28.34
N LEU A 393 -7.40 -9.39 -27.80
CA LEU A 393 -6.25 -8.91 -27.01
C LEU A 393 -5.20 -8.20 -27.87
N GLU A 394 -4.95 -8.69 -29.08
CA GLU A 394 -4.09 -8.02 -30.06
C GLU A 394 -4.65 -6.64 -30.42
N GLN A 395 -5.96 -6.52 -30.65
CA GLN A 395 -6.61 -5.22 -30.85
C GLN A 395 -6.47 -4.31 -29.62
N ALA A 396 -6.61 -4.87 -28.40
CA ALA A 396 -6.52 -4.14 -27.15
C ALA A 396 -5.11 -3.58 -26.84
N LEU A 397 -4.04 -4.20 -27.36
CA LEU A 397 -2.68 -3.65 -27.28
C LEU A 397 -2.55 -2.29 -28.00
N HIS A 398 -3.48 -1.98 -28.91
CA HIS A 398 -3.52 -0.74 -29.67
C HIS A 398 -4.66 0.20 -29.22
N ASP A 399 -5.28 -0.03 -28.06
CA ASP A 399 -6.35 0.83 -27.54
C ASP A 399 -5.85 2.25 -27.24
N THR A 400 -6.73 3.24 -27.21
CA THR A 400 -6.37 4.63 -26.88
C THR A 400 -6.17 4.88 -25.38
N PHE A 401 -6.70 4.00 -24.53
CA PHE A 401 -6.60 4.11 -23.08
C PHE A 401 -5.54 3.15 -22.55
N GLY A 402 -4.47 3.69 -21.95
CA GLY A 402 -3.30 2.90 -21.53
C GLY A 402 -3.63 1.76 -20.56
N LEU A 403 -4.66 1.88 -19.71
CA LEU A 403 -5.06 0.78 -18.82
C LEU A 403 -5.59 -0.44 -19.60
N VAL A 404 -6.21 -0.24 -20.77
CA VAL A 404 -6.65 -1.34 -21.63
C VAL A 404 -5.43 -2.08 -22.19
N GLN A 405 -4.41 -1.34 -22.65
CA GLN A 405 -3.16 -1.90 -23.15
C GLN A 405 -2.42 -2.68 -22.05
N ASN A 406 -2.32 -2.11 -20.85
CA ASN A 406 -1.70 -2.75 -19.68
C ASN A 406 -2.41 -4.07 -19.34
N ASN A 407 -3.75 -4.05 -19.27
CA ASN A 407 -4.55 -5.24 -19.00
C ASN A 407 -4.47 -6.26 -20.14
N ALA A 408 -4.26 -5.84 -21.39
CA ALA A 408 -4.07 -6.75 -22.51
C ALA A 408 -2.78 -7.55 -22.37
N LEU A 409 -1.68 -6.93 -21.94
CA LEU A 409 -0.43 -7.63 -21.65
C LEU A 409 -0.60 -8.65 -20.51
N ASP A 410 -1.24 -8.25 -19.41
CA ASP A 410 -1.54 -9.18 -18.30
C ASP A 410 -2.44 -10.34 -18.76
N ALA A 411 -3.46 -10.06 -19.57
CA ALA A 411 -4.36 -11.05 -20.13
C ALA A 411 -3.64 -12.03 -21.07
N LEU A 412 -2.74 -11.54 -21.93
CA LEU A 412 -1.92 -12.39 -22.81
C LEU A 412 -1.05 -13.36 -22.00
N SER A 413 -0.49 -12.92 -20.87
CA SER A 413 0.34 -13.77 -20.00
C SER A 413 -0.41 -14.98 -19.41
N LYS A 414 -1.74 -14.90 -19.35
CA LYS A 414 -2.61 -15.98 -18.84
C LYS A 414 -2.96 -17.02 -19.90
N ILE A 415 -2.80 -16.70 -21.20
CA ILE A 415 -3.17 -17.59 -22.30
C ILE A 415 -1.97 -18.45 -22.69
N LYS A 416 -2.12 -19.77 -22.56
CA LYS A 416 -1.09 -20.76 -22.92
C LYS A 416 -1.05 -21.02 -24.44
N ASP A 417 -0.65 -20.02 -25.23
CA ASP A 417 -0.52 -20.10 -26.68
C ASP A 417 0.74 -19.37 -27.15
N SER A 418 1.49 -19.92 -28.10
CA SER A 418 2.75 -19.34 -28.59
C SER A 418 2.57 -17.98 -29.29
N ARG A 419 1.38 -17.72 -29.85
CA ARG A 419 1.03 -16.41 -30.41
C ARG A 419 0.91 -15.35 -29.31
N ALA A 420 0.45 -15.72 -28.11
CA ALA A 420 0.39 -14.81 -26.97
C ALA A 420 1.80 -14.37 -26.55
N GLU A 421 2.73 -15.31 -26.45
CA GLU A 421 4.15 -15.03 -26.20
C GLU A 421 4.73 -14.10 -27.28
N HIS A 422 4.41 -14.36 -28.55
CA HIS A 422 4.86 -13.51 -29.66
C HIS A 422 4.36 -12.06 -29.53
N LEU A 423 3.08 -11.86 -29.19
CA LEU A 423 2.50 -10.53 -28.98
C LEU A 423 3.15 -9.78 -27.81
N ILE A 424 3.46 -10.48 -26.70
CA ILE A 424 4.17 -9.88 -25.55
C ILE A 424 5.58 -9.46 -25.96
N VAL A 425 6.31 -10.30 -26.69
CA VAL A 425 7.66 -9.96 -27.19
C VAL A 425 7.61 -8.79 -28.16
N GLN A 426 6.64 -8.75 -29.08
CA GLN A 426 6.44 -7.61 -29.98
C GLN A 426 6.19 -6.30 -29.21
N SER A 427 5.48 -6.38 -28.09
CA SER A 427 5.17 -5.22 -27.24
C SER A 427 6.40 -4.58 -26.60
N LEU A 428 7.56 -5.26 -26.55
CA LEU A 428 8.82 -4.65 -26.12
C LEU A 428 9.28 -3.52 -27.05
N HIS A 429 8.86 -3.52 -28.32
CA HIS A 429 9.22 -2.46 -29.28
C HIS A 429 8.46 -1.13 -29.08
N THR A 430 7.64 -1.05 -28.04
CA THR A 430 6.94 0.17 -27.65
C THR A 430 7.90 1.30 -27.27
N LYS A 431 7.43 2.54 -27.42
CA LYS A 431 8.10 3.75 -26.92
C LYS A 431 7.55 4.24 -25.59
N ASP A 432 6.56 3.53 -25.06
CA ASP A 432 5.96 3.78 -23.76
C ASP A 432 6.70 2.98 -22.68
N ILE A 433 7.27 3.67 -21.69
CA ILE A 433 8.05 3.03 -20.62
C ILE A 433 7.20 2.09 -19.76
N THR A 434 5.93 2.41 -19.53
CA THR A 434 5.03 1.59 -18.72
C THR A 434 4.75 0.28 -19.44
N LEU A 435 4.37 0.32 -20.72
CA LEU A 435 4.17 -0.90 -21.50
C LEU A 435 5.45 -1.75 -21.61
N LEU A 436 6.60 -1.11 -21.83
CA LEU A 436 7.89 -1.80 -21.85
C LEU A 436 8.14 -2.51 -20.52
N SER A 437 7.92 -1.81 -19.40
CA SER A 437 8.14 -2.36 -18.06
C SER A 437 7.23 -3.55 -17.75
N ILE A 438 5.95 -3.50 -18.15
CA ILE A 438 4.99 -4.59 -17.96
C ILE A 438 5.39 -5.80 -18.82
N ALA A 439 5.66 -5.60 -20.11
CA ALA A 439 6.07 -6.68 -21.00
C ALA A 439 7.40 -7.32 -20.55
N ALA A 440 8.38 -6.50 -20.17
CA ALA A 440 9.65 -6.97 -19.63
C ALA A 440 9.47 -7.79 -18.35
N GLY A 441 8.62 -7.32 -17.42
CA GLY A 441 8.33 -8.01 -16.17
C GLY A 441 7.62 -9.36 -16.37
N ILE A 442 6.68 -9.44 -17.32
CA ILE A 442 6.01 -10.70 -17.67
C ILE A 442 7.03 -11.71 -18.21
N LEU A 443 7.86 -11.29 -19.17
CA LEU A 443 8.83 -12.18 -19.81
C LEU A 443 9.98 -12.58 -18.86
N SER A 444 10.42 -11.67 -17.98
CA SER A 444 11.46 -11.97 -17.00
C SER A 444 10.98 -12.88 -15.88
N ALA A 445 9.67 -12.94 -15.63
CA ALA A 445 9.07 -13.83 -14.64
C ALA A 445 8.94 -15.29 -15.13
N ASP A 446 8.96 -15.53 -16.45
CA ASP A 446 8.75 -16.85 -17.05
C ASP A 446 9.90 -17.84 -16.71
N GLU A 447 9.55 -18.94 -16.05
CA GLU A 447 10.49 -20.00 -15.66
C GLU A 447 11.11 -20.75 -16.85
N ALA A 448 10.42 -20.83 -17.99
CA ALA A 448 10.98 -21.41 -19.22
C ALA A 448 12.06 -20.50 -19.82
N VAL A 449 11.92 -19.18 -19.68
CA VAL A 449 12.94 -18.20 -20.06
C VAL A 449 14.14 -18.32 -19.13
N LYS A 450 13.93 -18.27 -17.81
CA LYS A 450 15.00 -18.31 -16.80
C LYS A 450 15.88 -19.56 -16.85
N LYS A 451 15.35 -20.69 -17.32
CA LYS A 451 16.10 -21.94 -17.48
C LYS A 451 17.07 -21.94 -18.67
N ASN A 452 16.99 -20.95 -19.55
CA ASN A 452 17.80 -20.88 -20.76
C ASN A 452 18.57 -19.56 -20.83
N GLN A 453 19.87 -19.61 -20.53
CA GLN A 453 20.74 -18.43 -20.50
C GLN A 453 20.74 -17.65 -21.83
N ILE A 454 20.70 -18.34 -22.98
CA ILE A 454 20.68 -17.68 -24.30
C ILE A 454 19.40 -16.85 -24.46
N LYS A 455 18.25 -17.38 -23.98
CA LYS A 455 16.99 -16.62 -23.97
C LYS A 455 17.09 -15.41 -23.04
N CYS A 456 17.64 -15.58 -21.84
CA CYS A 456 17.86 -14.48 -20.91
C CYS A 456 18.73 -13.36 -21.52
N ASP A 457 19.82 -13.73 -22.18
CA ASP A 457 20.74 -12.78 -22.80
C ASP A 457 20.09 -12.05 -24.00
N THR A 458 19.39 -12.79 -24.85
CA THR A 458 18.66 -12.23 -26.01
C THR A 458 17.58 -11.26 -25.57
N LEU A 459 16.79 -11.65 -24.57
CA LEU A 459 15.72 -10.82 -24.04
C LEU A 459 16.28 -9.58 -23.32
N SER A 460 17.36 -9.73 -22.55
CA SER A 460 18.04 -8.60 -21.90
C SER A 460 18.52 -7.58 -22.95
N GLN A 461 19.13 -8.02 -24.04
CA GLN A 461 19.52 -7.13 -25.14
C GLN A 461 18.33 -6.41 -25.78
N LEU A 462 17.22 -7.12 -25.98
CA LEU A 462 16.00 -6.53 -26.56
C LEU A 462 15.39 -5.47 -25.64
N ILE A 463 15.27 -5.76 -24.34
CA ILE A 463 14.78 -4.81 -23.33
C ILE A 463 15.69 -3.58 -23.27
N ILE A 464 17.01 -3.77 -23.21
CA ILE A 464 17.99 -2.67 -23.15
C ILE A 464 17.88 -1.78 -24.40
N ARG A 465 17.85 -2.38 -25.61
CA ARG A 465 17.71 -1.61 -26.86
C ARG A 465 16.41 -0.82 -26.90
N SER A 466 15.33 -1.39 -26.41
CA SER A 466 14.02 -0.73 -26.39
C SER A 466 13.99 0.42 -25.37
N PHE A 467 14.53 0.18 -24.17
CA PHE A 467 14.68 1.19 -23.13
C PHE A 467 15.51 2.39 -23.60
N GLN A 468 16.62 2.15 -24.31
CA GLN A 468 17.47 3.21 -24.86
C GLN A 468 16.79 4.09 -25.92
N GLN A 469 15.66 3.65 -26.50
CA GLN A 469 14.89 4.44 -27.45
C GLN A 469 13.82 5.32 -26.79
N ILE A 470 13.57 5.15 -25.49
CA ILE A 470 12.59 5.93 -24.74
C ILE A 470 13.13 7.35 -24.52
N LYS A 471 12.30 8.34 -24.82
CA LYS A 471 12.67 9.74 -24.69
C LYS A 471 12.39 10.23 -23.26
N PRO A 472 13.33 10.96 -22.62
CA PRO A 472 13.07 11.65 -21.36
C PRO A 472 11.92 12.66 -21.47
N PRO A 473 11.24 12.99 -20.35
CA PRO A 473 11.46 12.45 -19.01
C PRO A 473 10.95 11.01 -18.87
N ILE A 474 11.69 10.19 -18.13
CA ILE A 474 11.32 8.79 -17.85
C ILE A 474 10.75 8.72 -16.43
N ASP A 475 9.59 8.09 -16.30
CA ASP A 475 9.01 7.79 -14.99
C ASP A 475 9.91 6.84 -14.20
N VAL A 476 10.21 7.21 -12.95
CA VAL A 476 11.20 6.51 -12.11
C VAL A 476 10.71 5.12 -11.70
N GLU A 477 9.40 4.96 -11.47
CA GLU A 477 8.82 3.67 -11.08
C GLU A 477 8.87 2.69 -12.25
N SER A 478 8.44 3.13 -13.43
CA SER A 478 8.49 2.34 -14.66
C SER A 478 9.93 1.99 -15.06
N GLN A 479 10.88 2.92 -14.90
CA GLN A 479 12.32 2.66 -15.09
C GLN A 479 12.85 1.61 -14.11
N SER A 480 12.49 1.72 -12.83
CA SER A 480 12.91 0.76 -11.80
C SER A 480 12.35 -0.64 -12.09
N ALA A 481 11.13 -0.75 -12.60
CA ALA A 481 10.52 -2.02 -13.00
C ALA A 481 11.28 -2.66 -14.18
N VAL A 482 11.75 -1.87 -15.16
CA VAL A 482 12.63 -2.38 -16.23
C VAL A 482 13.95 -2.90 -15.65
N PHE A 483 14.55 -2.19 -14.69
CA PHE A 483 15.80 -2.61 -14.05
C PHE A 483 15.64 -3.89 -13.20
N ASP A 484 14.51 -4.02 -12.49
CA ASP A 484 14.17 -5.24 -11.76
C ASP A 484 14.00 -6.43 -12.72
N ALA A 485 13.33 -6.24 -13.87
CA ALA A 485 13.20 -7.28 -14.90
C ALA A 485 14.57 -7.71 -15.47
N LEU A 486 15.46 -6.75 -15.75
CA LEU A 486 16.84 -7.04 -16.17
C LEU A 486 17.64 -7.80 -15.09
N GLY A 487 17.43 -7.46 -13.82
CA GLY A 487 18.01 -8.17 -12.67
C GLY A 487 17.47 -9.59 -12.49
N ASP A 488 16.19 -9.83 -12.79
CA ASP A 488 15.56 -11.16 -12.75
C ASP A 488 16.09 -12.11 -13.82
N LEU A 489 16.44 -11.58 -15.00
CA LEU A 489 17.02 -12.37 -16.09
C LEU A 489 18.45 -12.85 -15.82
N LYS A 490 19.15 -12.23 -14.85
CA LYS A 490 20.52 -12.60 -14.46
C LYS A 490 21.53 -12.66 -15.61
N SER A 491 21.32 -11.85 -16.66
CA SER A 491 22.25 -11.76 -17.78
C SER A 491 23.47 -10.90 -17.43
N PRO A 492 24.70 -11.32 -17.79
CA PRO A 492 25.89 -10.47 -17.68
C PRO A 492 25.74 -9.13 -18.43
N VAL A 493 25.03 -9.11 -19.56
CA VAL A 493 24.76 -7.89 -20.35
C VAL A 493 23.92 -6.90 -19.55
N SER A 494 22.95 -7.39 -18.77
CA SER A 494 22.16 -6.55 -17.86
C SER A 494 23.03 -5.90 -16.79
N ALA A 495 23.99 -6.65 -16.21
CA ALA A 495 24.88 -6.09 -15.19
C ALA A 495 25.77 -4.97 -15.74
N GLU A 496 26.29 -5.12 -16.96
CA GLU A 496 27.06 -4.05 -17.63
C GLU A 496 26.21 -2.80 -17.86
N PHE A 497 24.99 -2.96 -18.37
CA PHE A 497 24.06 -1.86 -18.57
C PHE A 497 23.70 -1.17 -17.25
N LEU A 498 23.33 -1.92 -16.21
CA LEU A 498 22.92 -1.37 -14.91
C LEU A 498 24.08 -0.63 -14.21
N ARG A 499 25.33 -1.05 -14.40
CA ARG A 499 26.50 -0.32 -13.87
C ARG A 499 26.59 1.12 -14.37
N SER A 500 26.10 1.41 -15.58
CA SER A 500 26.06 2.79 -16.11
C SER A 500 25.13 3.73 -15.34
N TYR A 501 24.20 3.19 -14.55
CA TYR A 501 23.25 3.95 -13.72
C TYR A 501 23.67 4.05 -12.24
N LEU A 502 24.82 3.50 -11.84
CA LEU A 502 25.29 3.60 -10.44
C LEU A 502 25.60 5.04 -10.00
N ALA A 503 25.84 5.93 -10.96
CA ALA A 503 26.09 7.35 -10.76
C ALA A 503 24.91 8.24 -11.23
N ASP A 504 23.71 7.67 -11.41
CA ASP A 504 22.53 8.44 -11.77
C ASP A 504 22.23 9.52 -10.71
N THR A 505 21.82 10.69 -11.18
CA THR A 505 21.44 11.80 -10.29
C THR A 505 20.20 11.50 -9.45
N ASN A 506 19.33 10.61 -9.91
CA ASN A 506 18.19 10.13 -9.15
C ASN A 506 18.62 8.98 -8.23
N TYR A 507 18.57 9.21 -6.92
CA TYR A 507 18.94 8.22 -5.91
C TYR A 507 18.18 6.89 -6.04
N VAL A 508 16.89 6.91 -6.38
CA VAL A 508 16.07 5.70 -6.52
C VAL A 508 16.59 4.85 -7.68
N VAL A 509 16.87 5.50 -8.82
CA VAL A 509 17.42 4.84 -10.02
C VAL A 509 18.78 4.23 -9.71
N ALA A 510 19.68 5.00 -9.10
CA ALA A 510 21.02 4.50 -8.72
C ALA A 510 20.95 3.35 -7.70
N ALA A 511 20.07 3.46 -6.71
CA ALA A 511 19.88 2.42 -5.69
C ALA A 511 19.29 1.13 -6.28
N ASN A 512 18.30 1.24 -7.18
CA ASN A 512 17.71 0.10 -7.87
C ASN A 512 18.73 -0.55 -8.82
N ALA A 513 19.50 0.25 -9.57
CA ALA A 513 20.59 -0.25 -10.41
C ALA A 513 21.65 -1.02 -9.60
N ALA A 514 22.05 -0.49 -8.44
CA ALA A 514 22.99 -1.16 -7.54
C ALA A 514 22.44 -2.50 -7.02
N LYS A 515 21.19 -2.52 -6.54
CA LYS A 515 20.50 -3.73 -6.07
C LYS A 515 20.46 -4.79 -7.16
N ASN A 516 20.03 -4.43 -8.38
CA ASN A 516 19.90 -5.38 -9.47
C ASN A 516 21.25 -5.82 -10.05
N THR A 517 22.27 -4.95 -10.01
CA THR A 517 23.64 -5.37 -10.35
C THR A 517 24.17 -6.39 -9.34
N GLU A 518 24.02 -6.14 -8.04
CA GLU A 518 24.41 -7.09 -6.97
C GLU A 518 23.64 -8.42 -7.08
N LYS A 519 22.36 -8.38 -7.44
CA LYS A 519 21.54 -9.57 -7.68
C LYS A 519 22.08 -10.46 -8.81
N ILE A 520 22.72 -9.86 -9.82
CA ILE A 520 23.32 -10.58 -10.95
C ILE A 520 24.73 -11.07 -10.59
N THR A 521 25.56 -10.21 -9.98
CA THR A 521 26.99 -10.46 -9.79
C THR A 521 27.33 -11.15 -8.47
N GLY A 522 26.47 -11.03 -7.46
CA GLY A 522 26.76 -11.41 -6.07
C GLY A 522 27.68 -10.44 -5.33
N GLU A 523 28.12 -9.35 -5.98
CA GLU A 523 29.06 -8.38 -5.42
C GLU A 523 28.32 -7.11 -4.99
N LYS A 524 28.57 -6.66 -3.76
CA LYS A 524 28.10 -5.35 -3.29
C LYS A 524 28.65 -4.26 -4.19
N GLN A 525 27.76 -3.45 -4.76
CA GLN A 525 28.16 -2.33 -5.59
C GLN A 525 28.42 -1.10 -4.73
N ASN A 526 29.64 -0.56 -4.82
CA ASN A 526 29.95 0.75 -4.26
C ASN A 526 29.20 1.80 -5.08
N ARG A 527 28.13 2.34 -4.50
CA ARG A 527 27.50 3.55 -5.02
C ARG A 527 28.57 4.63 -4.98
N ALA A 528 28.87 5.27 -6.11
CA ALA A 528 29.55 6.54 -6.03
C ALA A 528 28.64 7.42 -5.17
N VAL A 529 29.07 7.78 -3.97
CA VAL A 529 28.46 8.88 -3.21
C VAL A 529 28.85 10.15 -3.96
N THR A 530 28.45 10.25 -5.22
CA THR A 530 28.48 11.51 -5.95
C THR A 530 27.34 12.28 -5.33
N ALA A 531 27.72 13.24 -4.48
CA ALA A 531 26.89 14.38 -4.13
C ALA A 531 26.26 14.94 -5.42
N GLY A 532 25.08 14.44 -5.77
CA GLY A 532 24.41 14.68 -7.03
C GLY A 532 22.99 15.15 -6.74
N LYS A 533 22.81 16.47 -6.80
CA LYS A 533 21.56 17.25 -6.74
C LYS A 533 20.26 16.48 -6.37
N LYS A 534 19.90 16.67 -5.09
CA LYS A 534 18.60 17.03 -4.53
C LYS A 534 17.35 16.42 -5.20
N ILE A 535 16.69 15.52 -4.47
CA ILE A 535 15.21 15.55 -4.40
C ILE A 535 14.83 17.02 -4.25
N ASN A 536 13.89 17.54 -5.06
CA ASN A 536 13.57 18.98 -5.14
C ASN A 536 13.66 19.63 -3.76
N PRO A 537 14.60 20.57 -3.53
CA PRO A 537 14.82 21.11 -2.19
C PRO A 537 13.53 21.72 -1.66
N ILE A 538 13.28 21.52 -0.38
CA ILE A 538 12.12 22.09 0.28
C ILE A 538 12.09 23.60 0.06
N ASP A 539 10.96 24.10 -0.41
CA ASP A 539 10.72 25.54 -0.42
C ASP A 539 10.38 25.97 1.00
N PHE A 540 11.41 26.34 1.75
CA PHE A 540 11.29 26.65 3.17
C PHE A 540 10.42 27.89 3.43
N ALA A 541 10.44 28.88 2.53
CA ALA A 541 9.57 30.04 2.63
C ALA A 541 8.09 29.65 2.49
N TYR A 542 7.78 28.78 1.51
CA TYR A 542 6.43 28.26 1.34
C TYR A 542 6.00 27.35 2.49
N PHE A 543 6.93 26.56 3.05
CA PHE A 543 6.70 25.78 4.27
C PHE A 543 6.29 26.68 5.45
N LEU A 544 7.00 27.78 5.69
CA LEU A 544 6.63 28.74 6.75
C LEU A 544 5.26 29.37 6.49
N LYS A 545 4.94 29.73 5.24
CA LYS A 545 3.61 30.23 4.86
C LYS A 545 2.51 29.21 5.21
N LEU A 546 2.72 27.92 4.91
CA LEU A 546 1.80 26.85 5.28
C LEU A 546 1.62 26.76 6.79
N LYS A 547 2.72 26.82 7.57
CA LYS A 547 2.66 26.76 9.03
C LYS A 547 1.90 27.93 9.65
N GLU A 548 2.05 29.12 9.09
CA GLU A 548 1.37 30.33 9.55
C GLU A 548 -0.15 30.26 9.31
N HIS A 549 -0.56 29.94 8.09
CA HIS A 549 -1.97 30.00 7.68
C HIS A 549 -2.74 28.69 7.87
N LYS A 550 -2.03 27.57 8.10
CA LYS A 550 -2.57 26.22 8.31
C LYS A 550 -3.74 25.88 7.37
N PRO A 551 -3.55 25.98 6.04
CA PRO A 551 -4.65 25.81 5.10
C PRO A 551 -5.27 24.41 5.21
N THR A 552 -6.50 24.28 4.74
CA THR A 552 -7.19 23.01 4.52
C THR A 552 -7.42 22.79 3.01
N ALA A 553 -7.92 21.64 2.62
CA ALA A 553 -8.31 21.41 1.22
C ALA A 553 -9.67 20.73 1.09
N VAL A 554 -10.34 21.02 -0.02
CA VAL A 554 -11.62 20.45 -0.40
C VAL A 554 -11.43 19.71 -1.72
N ILE A 555 -11.70 18.41 -1.72
CA ILE A 555 -11.68 17.55 -2.90
C ILE A 555 -13.13 17.37 -3.34
N GLU A 556 -13.51 17.98 -4.46
CA GLU A 556 -14.83 17.79 -5.06
C GLU A 556 -14.78 16.58 -6.00
N THR A 557 -15.62 15.58 -5.76
CA THR A 557 -15.66 14.33 -6.54
C THR A 557 -17.02 14.12 -7.20
N SER A 558 -17.13 13.18 -8.13
CA SER A 558 -18.42 12.75 -8.71
C SER A 558 -19.40 12.18 -7.66
N LYS A 559 -18.93 11.81 -6.47
CA LYS A 559 -19.75 11.29 -5.36
C LYS A 559 -20.03 12.33 -4.27
N GLY A 560 -19.48 13.54 -4.40
CA GLY A 560 -19.64 14.61 -3.42
C GLY A 560 -18.31 15.14 -2.90
N ARG A 561 -18.40 15.91 -1.82
CA ARG A 561 -17.30 16.67 -1.24
C ARG A 561 -16.54 15.87 -0.16
N ILE A 562 -15.22 15.93 -0.18
CA ILE A 562 -14.33 15.47 0.90
C ILE A 562 -13.48 16.65 1.38
N GLU A 563 -13.51 16.94 2.69
CA GLU A 563 -12.70 18.01 3.29
C GLU A 563 -11.55 17.40 4.09
N ILE A 564 -10.34 17.93 3.90
CA ILE A 564 -9.11 17.37 4.46
C ILE A 564 -8.31 18.43 5.22
N GLU A 565 -7.59 18.00 6.26
CA GLU A 565 -6.61 18.82 6.98
C GLU A 565 -5.20 18.24 6.87
N PHE A 566 -4.21 19.10 6.74
CA PHE A 566 -2.82 18.72 6.51
C PHE A 566 -2.01 18.54 7.80
N TYR A 567 -1.14 17.54 7.81
CA TYR A 567 -0.06 17.37 8.79
C TYR A 567 1.22 18.05 8.30
N ILE A 568 1.20 19.39 8.25
CA ILE A 568 2.29 20.23 7.71
C ILE A 568 3.62 19.94 8.41
N ASP A 569 3.58 19.73 9.72
CA ASP A 569 4.76 19.44 10.49
C ASP A 569 5.28 18.02 10.20
N ASP A 570 4.44 16.98 10.12
CA ASP A 570 4.91 15.61 9.95
C ASP A 570 5.41 15.31 8.52
N ALA A 571 4.79 15.91 7.50
CA ALA A 571 5.08 15.67 6.09
C ALA A 571 5.19 16.98 5.26
N PRO A 572 6.18 17.84 5.56
CA PRO A 572 6.27 19.16 4.95
C PRO A 572 6.47 19.13 3.44
N MET A 573 7.34 18.26 2.92
CA MET A 573 7.56 18.15 1.47
C MET A 573 6.30 17.69 0.75
N THR A 574 5.63 16.68 1.31
CA THR A 574 4.42 16.11 0.72
C THR A 574 3.26 17.11 0.71
N VAL A 575 3.06 17.86 1.80
CA VAL A 575 2.01 18.90 1.84
C VAL A 575 2.32 20.01 0.83
N ILE A 576 3.56 20.50 0.75
CA ILE A 576 3.96 21.50 -0.24
C ILE A 576 3.66 21.00 -1.66
N ASN A 577 4.04 19.76 -1.95
CA ASN A 577 3.83 19.13 -3.24
C ASN A 577 2.34 19.04 -3.59
N PHE A 578 1.51 18.50 -2.69
CA PHE A 578 0.08 18.36 -2.90
C PHE A 578 -0.62 19.72 -3.12
N VAL A 579 -0.30 20.71 -2.28
CA VAL A 579 -0.90 22.05 -2.37
C VAL A 579 -0.52 22.71 -3.70
N ARG A 580 0.75 22.63 -4.12
CA ARG A 580 1.21 23.20 -5.40
C ARG A 580 0.59 22.52 -6.61
N LEU A 581 0.48 21.19 -6.60
CA LEU A 581 -0.19 20.45 -7.65
C LEU A 581 -1.68 20.85 -7.72
N SER A 582 -2.33 21.02 -6.58
CA SER A 582 -3.72 21.49 -6.50
C SER A 582 -3.88 22.92 -7.04
N GLU A 583 -3.01 23.86 -6.65
CA GLU A 583 -3.02 25.25 -7.15
C GLU A 583 -2.78 25.33 -8.67
N LYS A 584 -2.02 24.36 -9.22
CA LYS A 584 -1.81 24.19 -10.67
C LYS A 584 -2.93 23.41 -11.36
N LYS A 585 -4.01 23.07 -10.65
CA LYS A 585 -5.14 22.30 -11.19
C LYS A 585 -4.76 20.91 -11.69
N PHE A 586 -3.66 20.34 -11.21
CA PHE A 586 -3.13 19.07 -11.67
C PHE A 586 -4.12 17.90 -11.48
N PHE A 587 -4.91 17.95 -10.41
CA PHE A 587 -5.87 16.90 -10.07
C PHE A 587 -7.24 17.07 -10.76
N GLU A 588 -7.49 18.16 -11.49
CA GLU A 588 -8.78 18.39 -12.16
C GLU A 588 -9.04 17.30 -13.21
N GLN A 589 -10.22 16.67 -13.16
CA GLN A 589 -10.67 15.59 -14.03
C GLN A 589 -9.85 14.28 -13.95
N LEU A 590 -8.96 14.14 -12.97
CA LEU A 590 -8.32 12.86 -12.69
C LEU A 590 -9.30 11.89 -12.05
N HIS A 591 -8.94 10.61 -12.01
CA HIS A 591 -9.86 9.54 -11.60
C HIS A 591 -9.32 8.81 -10.37
N PHE A 592 -10.22 8.23 -9.58
CA PHE A 592 -9.86 7.18 -8.63
C PHE A 592 -9.64 5.88 -9.40
N HIS A 593 -8.40 5.64 -9.83
CA HIS A 593 -8.04 4.50 -10.67
C HIS A 593 -8.02 3.17 -9.89
N ARG A 594 -7.88 3.22 -8.56
CA ARG A 594 -7.83 2.03 -7.72
C ARG A 594 -8.68 2.19 -6.46
N VAL A 595 -9.59 1.25 -6.25
CA VAL A 595 -10.41 1.15 -5.04
C VAL A 595 -10.37 -0.28 -4.52
N VAL A 596 -9.94 -0.44 -3.27
CA VAL A 596 -9.93 -1.72 -2.58
C VAL A 596 -10.88 -1.60 -1.37
N PRO A 597 -12.05 -2.26 -1.40
CA PRO A 597 -13.02 -2.21 -0.31
C PRO A 597 -12.39 -2.53 1.05
N ASN A 598 -12.77 -1.77 2.08
CA ASN A 598 -12.18 -1.84 3.42
C ASN A 598 -10.64 -1.65 3.50
N PHE A 599 -10.00 -1.14 2.46
CA PHE A 599 -8.58 -0.80 2.52
C PHE A 599 -8.37 0.66 2.16
N VAL A 600 -8.39 1.00 0.87
CA VAL A 600 -8.12 2.37 0.40
C VAL A 600 -8.88 2.71 -0.89
N ILE A 601 -9.18 3.99 -1.07
CA ILE A 601 -9.43 4.61 -2.37
C ILE A 601 -8.17 5.38 -2.77
N GLN A 602 -7.71 5.24 -4.01
CA GLN A 602 -6.46 5.82 -4.50
C GLN A 602 -6.72 6.59 -5.79
N GLY A 603 -6.15 7.80 -5.86
CA GLY A 603 -6.25 8.71 -6.98
C GLY A 603 -4.98 9.54 -7.16
N GLY A 604 -5.07 10.57 -8.01
CA GLY A 604 -3.95 11.47 -8.30
C GLY A 604 -3.01 10.99 -9.41
N ASP A 605 -3.32 9.88 -10.07
CA ASP A 605 -2.60 9.41 -11.25
C ASP A 605 -3.08 10.14 -12.53
N PRO A 606 -2.21 10.89 -13.23
CA PRO A 606 -2.57 11.59 -14.46
C PRO A 606 -2.92 10.67 -15.64
N LEU A 607 -2.43 9.42 -15.65
CA LEU A 607 -2.74 8.44 -16.69
C LEU A 607 -3.96 7.57 -16.33
N GLY A 608 -4.31 7.50 -15.04
CA GLY A 608 -5.39 6.66 -14.53
C GLY A 608 -5.11 5.15 -14.63
N THR A 609 -3.84 4.75 -14.79
CA THR A 609 -3.39 3.37 -15.05
C THR A 609 -2.70 2.70 -13.85
N GLY A 610 -2.42 3.46 -12.79
CA GLY A 610 -1.53 3.12 -11.69
C GLY A 610 -0.09 3.62 -11.85
N TRP A 611 0.33 4.02 -13.05
CA TRP A 611 1.75 4.25 -13.39
C TRP A 611 2.09 5.71 -13.72
N GLY A 612 1.13 6.62 -13.73
CA GLY A 612 1.43 8.03 -14.00
C GLY A 612 2.00 8.75 -12.78
N GLY A 613 2.86 9.72 -13.06
CA GLY A 613 3.51 10.57 -12.06
C GLY A 613 3.61 12.02 -12.52
N PRO A 614 4.08 12.93 -11.64
CA PRO A 614 4.21 14.35 -11.96
C PRO A 614 5.52 14.68 -12.71
N GLY A 615 6.26 13.67 -13.15
CA GLY A 615 7.58 13.79 -13.81
C GLY A 615 8.77 13.90 -12.85
N TYR A 616 8.55 13.72 -11.54
CA TYR A 616 9.57 13.70 -10.49
C TYR A 616 9.07 12.89 -9.29
N SER A 617 10.00 12.53 -8.38
CA SER A 617 9.66 11.94 -7.08
C SER A 617 9.98 12.90 -5.93
N ILE A 618 9.34 12.66 -4.80
CA ILE A 618 9.62 13.30 -3.50
C ILE A 618 10.08 12.25 -2.50
N ARG A 619 10.78 12.69 -1.46
CA ARG A 619 11.18 11.81 -0.36
C ARG A 619 9.97 11.28 0.41
N SER A 620 10.13 10.11 0.99
CA SER A 620 9.21 9.63 2.02
C SER A 620 9.45 10.34 3.35
N GLU A 621 8.37 10.75 4.01
CA GLU A 621 8.36 11.46 5.30
C GLU A 621 7.67 10.59 6.35
N PHE A 622 8.31 9.46 6.69
CA PHE A 622 7.77 8.52 7.68
C PHE A 622 7.70 9.15 9.06
N SER A 623 6.55 8.96 9.74
CA SER A 623 6.27 9.51 11.06
C SER A 623 5.66 8.44 11.99
N SER A 624 5.50 8.79 13.27
CA SER A 624 4.83 7.94 14.26
C SER A 624 3.30 8.05 14.20
N LEU A 625 2.74 8.75 13.21
CA LEU A 625 1.31 8.78 12.97
C LEU A 625 0.79 7.38 12.60
N ARG A 626 -0.47 7.11 12.92
CA ARG A 626 -1.13 5.83 12.67
C ARG A 626 -2.12 5.99 11.52
N TYR A 627 -2.21 4.98 10.65
CA TYR A 627 -3.25 4.89 9.66
C TYR A 627 -4.57 4.47 10.33
N GLU A 628 -5.41 5.45 10.63
CA GLU A 628 -6.80 5.28 11.06
C GLU A 628 -7.73 5.35 9.85
N ARG A 629 -9.05 5.22 10.04
CA ARG A 629 -10.02 5.52 8.96
C ARG A 629 -9.94 7.01 8.57
N GLY A 630 -9.90 7.31 7.28
CA GLY A 630 -9.81 8.68 6.77
C GLY A 630 -8.41 9.28 6.78
N THR A 631 -7.38 8.53 7.16
CA THR A 631 -5.99 8.97 7.01
C THR A 631 -5.61 9.00 5.53
N ILE A 632 -4.89 10.05 5.12
CA ILE A 632 -4.44 10.24 3.74
C ILE A 632 -2.94 10.02 3.67
N GLY A 633 -2.54 9.08 2.82
CA GLY A 633 -1.15 8.73 2.60
C GLY A 633 -0.71 8.83 1.14
N MET A 634 0.60 8.88 0.91
CA MET A 634 1.17 8.84 -0.43
C MET A 634 1.31 7.40 -0.93
N ALA A 635 0.90 7.14 -2.17
CA ALA A 635 1.22 5.89 -2.82
C ALA A 635 2.71 5.87 -3.21
N SER A 636 3.34 4.70 -3.09
CA SER A 636 4.73 4.51 -3.46
C SER A 636 5.03 3.06 -3.86
N ALA A 637 5.85 2.88 -4.90
CA ALA A 637 6.50 1.62 -5.25
C ALA A 637 7.69 1.29 -4.34
N GLY A 638 8.13 2.23 -3.51
CA GLY A 638 9.19 2.05 -2.53
C GLY A 638 9.50 3.36 -1.81
N LYS A 639 10.48 3.31 -0.91
CA LYS A 639 10.96 4.53 -0.26
C LYS A 639 11.44 5.53 -1.31
N ASP A 640 10.99 6.78 -1.17
CA ASP A 640 11.38 7.94 -1.99
C ASP A 640 10.93 7.89 -3.46
N THR A 641 9.90 7.07 -3.77
CA THR A 641 9.24 7.02 -5.09
C THR A 641 7.91 7.75 -5.12
N GLU A 642 7.53 8.41 -4.02
CA GLU A 642 6.28 9.16 -3.90
C GLU A 642 6.24 10.32 -4.91
N GLY A 643 5.05 10.71 -5.37
CA GLY A 643 4.89 11.75 -6.39
C GLY A 643 3.57 12.50 -6.25
N CYS A 644 2.62 12.21 -7.12
CA CYS A 644 1.29 12.84 -7.11
C CYS A 644 0.15 11.91 -6.69
N GLN A 645 0.40 10.60 -6.63
CA GLN A 645 -0.61 9.61 -6.26
C GLN A 645 -0.77 9.54 -4.73
N TRP A 646 -2.01 9.55 -4.26
CA TRP A 646 -2.38 9.50 -2.85
C TRP A 646 -3.59 8.60 -2.64
N PHE A 647 -3.81 8.19 -1.40
CA PHE A 647 -4.93 7.33 -1.03
C PHE A 647 -5.57 7.75 0.29
N ILE A 648 -6.86 7.41 0.48
CA ILE A 648 -7.63 7.57 1.71
C ILE A 648 -8.01 6.19 2.24
N THR A 649 -7.77 5.93 3.52
CA THR A 649 -8.07 4.65 4.18
C THR A 649 -9.55 4.50 4.57
N HIS A 650 -10.14 3.33 4.30
CA HIS A 650 -11.52 2.98 4.71
C HIS A 650 -11.64 2.50 6.17
N SER A 651 -10.54 2.01 6.73
CA SER A 651 -10.44 1.47 8.10
C SER A 651 -8.98 1.56 8.58
N PRO A 652 -8.69 1.33 9.88
CA PRO A 652 -7.32 1.37 10.37
C PRO A 652 -6.40 0.38 9.64
N GLN A 653 -5.20 0.82 9.26
CA GLN A 653 -4.22 0.02 8.50
C GLN A 653 -2.84 -0.07 9.19
N PRO A 654 -2.71 -0.78 10.33
CA PRO A 654 -1.45 -0.79 11.10
C PRO A 654 -0.21 -1.31 10.36
N HIS A 655 -0.41 -2.05 9.27
CA HIS A 655 0.69 -2.53 8.42
C HIS A 655 1.33 -1.43 7.57
N LEU A 656 0.69 -0.27 7.41
CA LEU A 656 1.22 0.90 6.71
C LEU A 656 1.99 1.86 7.65
N ASP A 657 1.84 1.72 8.97
CA ASP A 657 2.40 2.64 9.97
C ASP A 657 3.93 2.72 9.92
N GLY A 658 4.45 3.93 9.70
CA GLY A 658 5.88 4.18 9.51
C GLY A 658 6.47 3.43 8.31
N ARG A 659 5.65 3.18 7.28
CA ARG A 659 6.06 2.64 5.97
C ARG A 659 5.65 3.50 4.78
N TYR A 660 4.63 4.34 4.96
CA TYR A 660 4.10 5.25 3.96
C TYR A 660 3.88 6.61 4.61
N THR A 661 4.19 7.70 3.89
CA THR A 661 3.98 9.07 4.37
C THR A 661 2.51 9.35 4.64
N ILE A 662 2.19 9.79 5.85
CA ILE A 662 0.88 10.35 6.22
C ILE A 662 0.99 11.86 6.15
N PHE A 663 0.18 12.52 5.31
CA PHE A 663 0.25 13.98 5.12
C PHE A 663 -1.05 14.72 5.38
N ALA A 664 -2.18 14.01 5.51
CA ALA A 664 -3.47 14.61 5.84
C ALA A 664 -4.43 13.62 6.52
N ARG A 665 -5.56 14.12 7.01
CA ARG A 665 -6.74 13.32 7.36
C ARG A 665 -8.03 13.98 6.86
N VAL A 666 -9.04 13.17 6.60
CA VAL A 666 -10.40 13.62 6.28
C VAL A 666 -11.06 14.19 7.53
N ARG A 667 -11.59 15.41 7.42
CA ARG A 667 -12.44 16.07 8.42
C ARG A 667 -13.93 15.80 8.19
N ASN A 668 -14.37 15.92 6.93
CA ASN A 668 -15.76 15.72 6.51
C ASN A 668 -15.81 14.92 5.19
N GLY A 669 -16.86 14.12 4.99
CA GLY A 669 -17.04 13.32 3.76
C GLY A 669 -16.46 11.90 3.82
N LEU A 670 -16.42 11.26 4.99
CA LEU A 670 -16.00 9.84 5.10
C LEU A 670 -17.00 8.88 4.42
N ASP A 671 -18.27 9.21 4.44
CA ASP A 671 -19.34 8.53 3.71
C ASP A 671 -19.17 8.69 2.19
N VAL A 672 -18.76 9.87 1.73
CA VAL A 672 -18.40 10.11 0.32
C VAL A 672 -17.19 9.25 -0.06
N ALA A 673 -16.13 9.24 0.75
CA ALA A 673 -14.95 8.41 0.52
C ALA A 673 -15.32 6.90 0.45
N ASP A 674 -16.16 6.42 1.37
CA ASP A 674 -16.67 5.03 1.39
C ASP A 674 -17.58 4.68 0.20
N ALA A 675 -18.10 5.68 -0.54
CA ALA A 675 -18.95 5.49 -1.71
C ALA A 675 -18.18 5.49 -3.05
N ILE A 676 -16.95 6.01 -3.06
CA ILE A 676 -16.09 6.11 -4.25
C ILE A 676 -15.85 4.73 -4.86
N GLN A 677 -16.00 4.63 -6.18
CA GLN A 677 -15.70 3.46 -6.99
C GLN A 677 -14.58 3.75 -7.98
N VAL A 678 -14.03 2.68 -8.57
CA VAL A 678 -13.06 2.81 -9.66
C VAL A 678 -13.64 3.63 -10.80
N GLY A 679 -12.87 4.62 -11.26
CA GLY A 679 -13.21 5.54 -12.33
C GLY A 679 -14.16 6.66 -11.93
N ASP A 680 -14.49 6.85 -10.65
CA ASP A 680 -15.08 8.10 -10.17
C ASP A 680 -14.08 9.24 -10.32
N THR A 681 -14.56 10.46 -10.54
CA THR A 681 -13.72 11.59 -10.95
C THR A 681 -13.47 12.56 -9.80
N ILE A 682 -12.26 13.13 -9.79
CA ILE A 682 -11.89 14.30 -9.00
C ILE A 682 -12.23 15.51 -9.88
N SER A 683 -13.30 16.21 -9.57
CA SER A 683 -13.72 17.38 -10.35
C SER A 683 -12.72 18.52 -10.22
N HIS A 684 -12.33 18.86 -8.99
CA HIS A 684 -11.22 19.76 -8.67
C HIS A 684 -10.79 19.63 -7.21
N VAL A 685 -9.62 20.17 -6.87
CA VAL A 685 -9.12 20.29 -5.49
C VAL A 685 -8.89 21.76 -5.17
N LYS A 686 -9.57 22.28 -4.14
CA LYS A 686 -9.47 23.68 -3.72
C LYS A 686 -8.72 23.79 -2.40
N ILE A 687 -7.68 24.63 -2.36
CA ILE A 687 -6.96 24.98 -1.14
C ILE A 687 -7.68 26.16 -0.45
N ILE A 688 -7.93 26.03 0.85
CA ILE A 688 -8.59 27.02 1.69
C ILE A 688 -7.55 27.59 2.66
N TRP A 689 -7.10 28.81 2.41
CA TRP A 689 -6.20 29.56 3.29
C TRP A 689 -7.01 30.27 4.38
N HIS A 690 -6.52 30.25 5.62
CA HIS A 690 -7.20 30.83 6.79
C HIS A 690 -6.50 32.08 7.32
#